data_AF-A0A8J2SM06-F1
#
_entry.id   AF-A0A8J2SM06-F1
#
_cell.length_a   1.000
_cell.length_b   1.000
_cell.length_c   1.000
_cell.angle_alpha   90.00
_cell.angle_beta   90.00
_cell.angle_gamma   90.00
#
_symmetry.space_group_name_H-M   'P 1'
#
loop_
_entity.id
_entity.type
_entity.pdbx_description
1 polymer ?
#
loop_
_entity_poly.entity_id
_entity_poly.type
_entity_poly.pdbx_seq_one_letter_code
_entity_poly.pdbx_strand_id
1 'polypeptide(L)'
;MGKERGGGSTFFAALLVTCGILSFGLLEWRLSKTLSHHPTRHEGDGPWLKPRVYHRRRNSEGVGSGASSAAAAEAAAARAARAADRAYAASLTAKDAAGQTRAQVAEEDAAFAAHLAVVPPPHRRAKVPHAPKARNPLRYWTATQSARDAELLRTGKVPPVKSEPETFLTFVPDVGGFNNVRLALENVLVIARATSRTLVLPPPQTWYKLGDKIHALEEFLPDLLTSQRVSVITAQHFVEDKLPRTHALPPPSNVVDVVKGCHPTHKAPDSCFVWYAWLEEHFGRNEVIPDVGLTCLVFGSLKTNKCGPKTSSFTTKQQAHNRTLLDGYGLYGAAEGPILHMRSSGQATHFHEEIEANRKGRAKDKKIKPMEPARLGRLLAPFYAYVIFPEPSVSNFYKRLIRDVVHFDDRIYKCAHVITRWLGDYSSLHARRGDFQYSSQGTEEVVLRSVKRGEVLWIASDASFRSFSAFERAGRPVVSLAYLLDLQRRQKRHIIIERRLDGLSMPPHEVWAALENIREHEYGVVDVLVAAEGRTFTGTWFSTFSGLIQRIRGYRGKNDRDTFFSSRERWAAFQGFESPRAPLYQREWPAAWRGIDSDIEAAPLAGERSYDRDDVWQLQRRYPALDSKSWHPQTACDLPPKMRYWSPPETSDLDRRLLKDGRVPPLNRDRFLTFVPDLGGFNNVRLALENVVVLARATGRTLVLPPPQTYYLFTACKEKCAFGLEELLPGLLARKDLVITAREFFSEEVPRLKVDPPQHLSDVVDRCTPTKKAGDSCFLWYDWLESNFGDPEHFPDVGLQCVVFGNKSDDGIADFCAPRTQINGAVARQVVDGDAYYGTNTPILHLRTCGVATHFHDAWHGKPKGDRTVEPARMGRLLAPFYTYIYFADPAVNNFYKRLVRDVVRVDEPRVTCVSGKIVEWLGGNYVSVHARRNEFQFVEAKTGVSDAVRRTMPDSTSTVYVATDEKDATFFDELRAHHQVVLLSELLEAAQNVSRGLALRSGNWPSKSVLLALNRINGNELGFVDALIASQGTVFTGAWFSTYTGLINRWRGYGGFPDQSSYFSTPGRFNAFQGFEKPRSPLYMREWVEGWRGIDSDSAAAPRPGERVFVDGAYD
;
A
#
# COMPACT_ATOMS: atom_id res chain seq x y z
N MET A 1 33.15 42.49 -20.86
CA MET A 1 33.27 43.03 -22.24
C MET A 1 33.97 42.00 -23.11
N GLY A 2 33.76 42.02 -24.43
CA GLY A 2 34.68 41.39 -25.40
C GLY A 2 34.40 39.93 -25.82
N LYS A 3 33.88 39.79 -27.05
CA LYS A 3 34.41 38.98 -28.17
C LYS A 3 34.88 37.52 -28.00
N GLU A 4 34.25 36.67 -28.82
CA GLU A 4 34.85 35.78 -29.85
C GLU A 4 35.72 34.54 -29.51
N ARG A 5 35.36 33.43 -30.21
CA ARG A 5 36.23 32.41 -30.86
C ARG A 5 37.30 31.66 -30.03
N GLY A 6 36.92 30.51 -29.48
CA GLY A 6 37.15 29.19 -30.11
C GLY A 6 38.57 28.56 -30.16
N GLY A 7 38.59 27.22 -30.17
CA GLY A 7 39.69 26.40 -30.73
C GLY A 7 40.54 25.60 -29.72
N GLY A 8 40.67 24.29 -29.99
CA GLY A 8 41.72 23.37 -29.50
C GLY A 8 41.74 23.01 -27.99
N SER A 9 41.90 21.79 -27.46
CA SER A 9 42.22 20.41 -27.90
C SER A 9 43.49 19.87 -27.22
N THR A 10 43.33 18.78 -26.43
CA THR A 10 44.35 17.73 -26.16
C THR A 10 45.64 18.12 -25.37
N PHE A 11 46.40 17.23 -24.70
CA PHE A 11 46.32 15.78 -24.42
C PHE A 11 47.21 15.40 -23.18
N PHE A 12 46.97 14.25 -22.53
CA PHE A 12 47.92 13.41 -21.73
C PHE A 12 48.52 14.04 -20.44
N ALA A 13 49.13 13.35 -19.44
CA ALA A 13 49.31 11.93 -19.01
C ALA A 13 49.88 11.93 -17.54
N ALA A 14 50.16 10.82 -16.81
CA ALA A 14 49.54 9.50 -16.57
C ALA A 14 50.42 8.71 -15.52
N LEU A 15 50.04 7.46 -15.16
CA LEU A 15 50.82 6.46 -14.32
C LEU A 15 51.03 6.81 -12.82
N LEU A 16 51.45 5.91 -11.88
CA LEU A 16 51.20 4.47 -11.56
C LEU A 16 51.72 4.14 -10.12
N VAL A 17 50.90 3.47 -9.28
CA VAL A 17 51.14 2.19 -8.51
C VAL A 17 52.47 1.91 -7.72
N THR A 18 52.41 1.41 -6.46
CA THR A 18 52.74 0.03 -5.94
C THR A 18 52.46 -0.12 -4.40
N CYS A 19 53.00 -1.14 -3.67
CA CYS A 19 52.47 -1.69 -2.37
C CYS A 19 53.54 -2.12 -1.31
N GLY A 20 53.13 -2.43 -0.05
CA GLY A 20 53.90 -3.08 1.07
C GLY A 20 53.23 -2.80 2.45
N ILE A 21 52.79 -3.68 3.40
CA ILE A 21 53.08 -5.03 4.00
C ILE A 21 53.83 -4.96 5.38
N LEU A 22 53.45 -5.81 6.37
CA LEU A 22 54.02 -6.09 7.74
C LEU A 22 53.58 -5.20 8.95
N SER A 23 53.53 -5.60 10.24
CA SER A 23 53.39 -6.92 10.96
C SER A 23 53.22 -6.83 12.52
N PHE A 24 52.48 -7.79 13.12
CA PHE A 24 52.58 -8.46 14.46
C PHE A 24 52.56 -7.77 15.86
N GLY A 25 51.94 -8.47 16.85
CA GLY A 25 52.05 -8.29 18.33
C GLY A 25 50.71 -8.10 19.09
N LEU A 26 50.22 -8.82 20.13
CA LEU A 26 50.50 -10.12 20.82
C LEU A 26 51.02 -10.07 22.30
N LEU A 27 50.12 -10.12 23.33
CA LEU A 27 50.32 -10.81 24.64
C LEU A 27 49.01 -10.98 25.49
N GLU A 28 49.02 -11.82 26.54
CA GLU A 28 47.90 -12.15 27.47
C GLU A 28 48.03 -11.55 28.89
N TRP A 29 46.93 -11.52 29.67
CA TRP A 29 46.92 -12.05 31.05
C TRP A 29 45.54 -12.52 31.56
N ARG A 30 45.44 -13.10 32.78
CA ARG A 30 44.28 -13.87 33.31
C ARG A 30 43.96 -13.59 34.80
N LEU A 31 42.85 -14.20 35.28
CA LEU A 31 42.45 -14.55 36.67
C LEU A 31 41.73 -13.46 37.52
N SER A 32 40.99 -13.78 38.60
CA SER A 32 40.00 -14.86 38.91
C SER A 32 39.35 -14.65 40.31
N LYS A 33 38.28 -15.41 40.66
CA LYS A 33 37.66 -15.60 42.00
C LYS A 33 36.82 -14.41 42.54
N THR A 34 35.63 -14.48 43.16
CA THR A 34 34.71 -15.46 43.82
C THR A 34 34.58 -15.29 45.35
N LEU A 35 33.41 -15.66 45.89
CA LEU A 35 32.87 -15.62 47.29
C LEU A 35 31.85 -14.47 47.47
N SER A 36 30.55 -14.60 47.80
CA SER A 36 29.65 -15.59 48.45
C SER A 36 29.48 -15.45 49.97
N HIS A 37 28.26 -15.12 50.46
CA HIS A 37 27.64 -15.64 51.71
C HIS A 37 26.19 -15.13 51.97
N HIS A 38 25.43 -15.94 52.72
CA HIS A 38 24.11 -15.78 53.38
C HIS A 38 24.24 -16.41 54.81
N PRO A 39 23.25 -16.46 55.75
CA PRO A 39 21.83 -16.00 55.78
C PRO A 39 21.69 -14.77 56.74
N THR A 40 20.69 -14.43 57.60
CA THR A 40 19.40 -14.97 58.18
C THR A 40 18.28 -13.89 58.13
N ARG A 41 16.99 -14.04 58.53
CA ARG A 41 16.18 -14.83 59.50
C ARG A 41 16.27 -14.32 60.96
N HIS A 42 15.21 -14.18 61.78
CA HIS A 42 13.74 -14.46 61.67
C HIS A 42 12.90 -13.14 61.84
N GLU A 43 11.61 -12.98 62.24
CA GLU A 43 10.47 -13.86 62.67
C GLU A 43 9.07 -13.15 62.53
N GLY A 44 7.95 -13.91 62.60
CA GLY A 44 6.58 -13.43 62.97
C GLY A 44 5.63 -12.96 61.84
N ASP A 45 4.30 -12.79 62.03
CA ASP A 45 3.36 -13.34 63.03
C ASP A 45 1.86 -13.25 62.54
N GLY A 46 0.83 -13.29 63.40
CA GLY A 46 -0.62 -13.29 63.03
C GLY A 46 -1.60 -12.82 64.15
N PRO A 47 -2.84 -13.38 64.31
CA PRO A 47 -3.53 -14.42 63.50
C PRO A 47 -5.09 -14.29 63.27
N TRP A 48 -5.67 -15.23 62.50
CA TRP A 48 -7.12 -15.67 62.47
C TRP A 48 -8.21 -14.71 61.88
N LEU A 49 -9.50 -15.06 61.59
CA LEU A 49 -10.34 -16.30 61.57
C LEU A 49 -11.52 -16.22 60.52
N LYS A 50 -12.53 -17.13 60.54
CA LYS A 50 -13.81 -17.16 59.74
C LYS A 50 -14.96 -17.85 60.52
N PRO A 51 -16.27 -17.64 60.20
CA PRO A 51 -17.08 -18.71 59.53
C PRO A 51 -18.27 -18.22 58.63
N ARG A 52 -19.20 -19.12 58.26
CA ARG A 52 -20.36 -18.96 57.32
C ARG A 52 -21.75 -19.08 58.00
N VAL A 53 -22.83 -18.59 57.37
CA VAL A 53 -24.24 -19.07 57.55
C VAL A 53 -25.00 -19.08 56.19
N TYR A 54 -26.16 -19.74 56.10
CA TYR A 54 -27.02 -20.05 54.92
C TYR A 54 -28.48 -19.59 55.18
N HIS A 55 -29.35 -19.40 54.15
CA HIS A 55 -30.77 -19.89 54.10
C HIS A 55 -31.52 -19.53 52.77
N ARG A 56 -32.85 -19.75 52.68
CA ARG A 56 -33.45 -20.59 51.60
C ARG A 56 -34.91 -20.27 51.20
N ARG A 57 -35.19 -20.21 49.87
CA ARG A 57 -36.46 -20.42 49.08
C ARG A 57 -37.87 -20.11 49.66
N ARG A 58 -38.74 -19.57 48.79
CA ARG A 58 -40.04 -20.23 48.40
C ARG A 58 -40.54 -19.79 47.01
N ASN A 59 -41.65 -20.38 46.52
CA ASN A 59 -42.16 -20.32 45.13
C ASN A 59 -43.64 -19.88 45.08
N SER A 60 -44.13 -19.46 43.90
CA SER A 60 -45.41 -19.92 43.31
C SER A 60 -45.57 -19.53 41.83
N GLU A 61 -46.38 -20.31 41.10
CA GLU A 61 -46.79 -20.19 39.68
C GLU A 61 -47.26 -18.79 39.22
N GLY A 62 -47.33 -18.42 37.92
CA GLY A 62 -47.12 -19.09 36.61
C GLY A 62 -47.29 -18.03 35.47
N VAL A 63 -47.69 -18.26 34.21
CA VAL A 63 -47.96 -19.42 33.32
C VAL A 63 -47.78 -18.91 31.85
N GLY A 64 -47.35 -19.73 30.86
CA GLY A 64 -47.35 -19.35 29.43
C GLY A 64 -46.42 -20.18 28.52
N SER A 65 -46.77 -20.39 27.24
CA SER A 65 -46.15 -21.43 26.37
C SER A 65 -45.44 -20.90 25.11
N GLY A 66 -44.42 -21.64 24.64
CA GLY A 66 -44.24 -21.86 23.20
C GLY A 66 -43.04 -21.22 22.47
N ALA A 67 -41.80 -21.55 22.83
CA ALA A 67 -40.63 -21.35 21.96
C ALA A 67 -39.66 -22.55 22.08
N SER A 68 -38.93 -22.88 21.00
CA SER A 68 -38.20 -24.15 20.90
C SER A 68 -36.91 -24.20 21.73
N SER A 69 -36.61 -25.39 22.27
CA SER A 69 -35.46 -25.65 23.15
C SER A 69 -34.09 -25.43 22.50
N ALA A 70 -34.01 -25.41 21.17
CA ALA A 70 -32.76 -25.17 20.43
C ALA A 70 -32.15 -23.79 20.75
N ALA A 71 -32.95 -22.72 20.78
CA ALA A 71 -32.46 -21.38 21.10
C ALA A 71 -31.98 -21.26 22.56
N ALA A 72 -32.61 -22.01 23.49
CA ALA A 72 -32.15 -22.11 24.87
C ALA A 72 -30.81 -22.88 24.98
N ALA A 73 -30.62 -23.92 24.16
CA ALA A 73 -29.36 -24.67 24.08
C ALA A 73 -28.22 -23.83 23.46
N GLU A 74 -28.47 -23.09 22.38
CA GLU A 74 -27.48 -22.13 21.84
C GLU A 74 -27.14 -21.03 22.85
N ALA A 75 -28.14 -20.45 23.52
CA ALA A 75 -27.91 -19.47 24.57
C ALA A 75 -27.19 -20.05 25.80
N ALA A 76 -27.26 -21.35 26.05
CA ALA A 76 -26.48 -22.04 27.07
C ALA A 76 -25.04 -22.30 26.60
N ALA A 77 -24.85 -22.80 25.38
CA ALA A 77 -23.53 -23.02 24.77
C ALA A 77 -22.73 -21.70 24.66
N ALA A 78 -23.36 -20.62 24.21
CA ALA A 78 -22.75 -19.29 24.16
C ALA A 78 -22.41 -18.73 25.55
N ARG A 79 -23.17 -19.10 26.60
CA ARG A 79 -22.83 -18.76 28.00
C ARG A 79 -21.69 -19.63 28.54
N ALA A 80 -21.61 -20.91 28.17
CA ALA A 80 -20.51 -21.80 28.51
C ALA A 80 -19.20 -21.37 27.83
N ALA A 81 -19.22 -21.02 26.54
CA ALA A 81 -18.09 -20.44 25.83
C ALA A 81 -17.59 -19.14 26.51
N ARG A 82 -18.50 -18.19 26.78
CA ARG A 82 -18.17 -16.95 27.54
C ARG A 82 -17.81 -17.18 29.01
N ALA A 83 -17.92 -18.39 29.54
CA ALA A 83 -17.39 -18.77 30.85
C ALA A 83 -15.99 -19.37 30.71
N ALA A 84 -15.78 -20.24 29.71
CA ALA A 84 -14.48 -20.78 29.33
C ALA A 84 -13.49 -19.68 28.92
N ASP A 85 -13.91 -18.73 28.07
CA ASP A 85 -13.08 -17.58 27.67
C ASP A 85 -12.64 -16.74 28.87
N ARG A 86 -13.51 -16.55 29.86
CA ARG A 86 -13.19 -15.81 31.09
C ARG A 86 -12.34 -16.61 32.07
N ALA A 87 -12.52 -17.93 32.15
CA ALA A 87 -11.63 -18.81 32.90
C ALA A 87 -10.23 -18.86 32.27
N TYR A 88 -10.15 -18.92 30.94
CA TYR A 88 -8.89 -18.87 30.20
C TYR A 88 -8.19 -17.52 30.37
N ALA A 89 -8.91 -16.40 30.20
CA ALA A 89 -8.37 -15.06 30.45
C ALA A 89 -7.90 -14.87 31.90
N ALA A 90 -8.64 -15.36 32.89
CA ALA A 90 -8.22 -15.37 34.29
C ALA A 90 -6.99 -16.28 34.54
N SER A 91 -6.86 -17.37 33.79
CA SER A 91 -5.67 -18.24 33.84
C SER A 91 -4.44 -17.61 33.20
N LEU A 92 -4.61 -16.63 32.30
CA LEU A 92 -3.53 -15.84 31.72
C LEU A 92 -3.09 -14.72 32.68
N THR A 93 -4.02 -13.93 33.22
CA THR A 93 -3.68 -12.85 34.17
C THR A 93 -3.14 -13.34 35.52
N ALA A 94 -3.28 -14.63 35.82
CA ALA A 94 -2.63 -15.28 36.97
C ALA A 94 -1.20 -15.81 36.68
N LYS A 95 -0.69 -15.71 35.44
CA LYS A 95 0.57 -16.34 35.00
C LYS A 95 1.75 -15.40 34.73
N ASP A 96 1.57 -14.07 34.78
CA ASP A 96 2.65 -13.07 34.53
C ASP A 96 3.78 -13.04 35.58
N ALA A 97 3.88 -14.06 36.46
CA ALA A 97 4.82 -14.13 37.58
C ALA A 97 5.85 -15.29 37.50
N ALA A 98 5.72 -16.25 36.56
CA ALA A 98 6.66 -17.37 36.43
C ALA A 98 6.78 -17.92 35.00
N GLY A 99 8.02 -18.13 34.53
CA GLY A 99 8.31 -18.66 33.20
C GLY A 99 7.84 -20.12 33.00
N GLN A 100 7.34 -20.43 31.81
CA GLN A 100 6.69 -21.71 31.51
C GLN A 100 7.67 -22.87 31.27
N THR A 101 7.20 -24.07 31.59
CA THR A 101 7.88 -25.36 31.38
C THR A 101 7.24 -26.15 30.23
N ARG A 102 7.96 -27.14 29.71
CA ARG A 102 7.55 -27.96 28.55
C ARG A 102 6.24 -28.74 28.75
N ALA A 103 5.83 -28.98 30.00
CA ALA A 103 4.53 -29.61 30.32
C ALA A 103 3.35 -28.64 30.12
N GLN A 104 3.53 -27.36 30.44
CA GLN A 104 2.48 -26.34 30.29
C GLN A 104 2.20 -26.02 28.81
N VAL A 105 3.20 -26.13 27.94
CA VAL A 105 3.01 -26.04 26.47
C VAL A 105 2.13 -27.20 25.96
N ALA A 106 2.32 -28.41 26.46
CA ALA A 106 1.47 -29.55 26.10
C ALA A 106 0.03 -29.42 26.65
N GLU A 107 -0.13 -28.77 27.81
CA GLU A 107 -1.43 -28.42 28.39
C GLU A 107 -2.14 -27.31 27.59
N GLU A 108 -1.39 -26.34 27.05
CA GLU A 108 -1.91 -25.32 26.13
C GLU A 108 -2.28 -25.87 24.75
N ASP A 109 -1.47 -26.78 24.16
CA ASP A 109 -1.84 -27.51 22.94
C ASP A 109 -3.10 -28.36 23.15
N ALA A 110 -3.25 -29.00 24.32
CA ALA A 110 -4.45 -29.75 24.69
C ALA A 110 -5.68 -28.84 24.88
N ALA A 111 -5.51 -27.67 25.52
CA ALA A 111 -6.56 -26.68 25.69
C ALA A 111 -7.00 -26.06 24.35
N PHE A 112 -6.05 -25.81 23.44
CA PHE A 112 -6.33 -25.33 22.09
C PHE A 112 -7.05 -26.39 21.24
N ALA A 113 -6.65 -27.67 21.35
CA ALA A 113 -7.36 -28.79 20.74
C ALA A 113 -8.79 -28.96 21.31
N ALA A 114 -8.98 -28.75 22.62
CA ALA A 114 -10.31 -28.75 23.24
C ALA A 114 -11.17 -27.56 22.79
N HIS A 115 -10.59 -26.36 22.62
CA HIS A 115 -11.29 -25.19 22.08
C HIS A 115 -11.75 -25.43 20.63
N LEU A 116 -10.91 -26.08 19.81
CA LEU A 116 -11.26 -26.51 18.45
C LEU A 116 -12.40 -27.56 18.42
N ALA A 117 -12.61 -28.31 19.51
CA ALA A 117 -13.72 -29.28 19.62
C ALA A 117 -15.07 -28.66 20.03
N VAL A 118 -15.09 -27.37 20.44
CA VAL A 118 -16.33 -26.62 20.72
C VAL A 118 -16.90 -25.95 19.46
N VAL A 119 -16.09 -25.80 18.41
CA VAL A 119 -16.61 -25.62 17.04
C VAL A 119 -17.37 -26.89 16.67
N PRO A 120 -18.64 -26.82 16.21
CA PRO A 120 -19.41 -28.03 15.91
C PRO A 120 -18.66 -28.88 14.88
N PRO A 121 -18.50 -30.19 15.11
CA PRO A 121 -17.72 -31.04 14.22
C PRO A 121 -18.32 -31.00 12.81
N PRO A 122 -17.49 -31.05 11.75
CA PRO A 122 -18.00 -31.06 10.39
C PRO A 122 -18.99 -32.22 10.24
N HIS A 123 -20.24 -31.91 9.86
CA HIS A 123 -21.28 -32.91 9.62
C HIS A 123 -20.68 -34.08 8.84
N ARG A 124 -20.79 -35.30 9.41
CA ARG A 124 -20.11 -36.53 8.98
C ARG A 124 -19.82 -36.48 7.48
N ARG A 125 -18.54 -36.36 7.09
CA ARG A 125 -18.09 -36.31 5.69
C ARG A 125 -18.96 -37.26 4.87
N ALA A 126 -19.84 -36.71 4.02
CA ALA A 126 -20.62 -37.52 3.12
C ALA A 126 -19.63 -38.36 2.32
N LYS A 127 -19.77 -39.69 2.37
CA LYS A 127 -18.94 -40.58 1.55
C LYS A 127 -19.36 -40.39 0.10
N VAL A 128 -18.78 -39.37 -0.55
CA VAL A 128 -18.78 -39.25 -2.00
C VAL A 128 -18.26 -40.58 -2.53
N PRO A 129 -19.05 -41.31 -3.36
CA PRO A 129 -18.63 -42.60 -3.88
C PRO A 129 -17.25 -42.50 -4.54
N HIS A 130 -16.38 -43.48 -4.32
CA HIS A 130 -15.08 -43.50 -4.97
C HIS A 130 -15.26 -43.64 -6.48
N ALA A 131 -15.10 -42.53 -7.20
CA ALA A 131 -14.85 -42.56 -8.63
C ALA A 131 -13.57 -43.38 -8.93
N PRO A 132 -13.46 -44.03 -10.10
CA PRO A 132 -12.31 -44.85 -10.44
C PRO A 132 -10.96 -44.10 -10.32
N LYS A 133 -9.89 -44.83 -9.99
CA LYS A 133 -8.55 -44.28 -9.78
C LYS A 133 -8.02 -43.54 -11.02
N ALA A 134 -8.13 -42.22 -11.04
CA ALA A 134 -7.39 -41.39 -11.98
C ALA A 134 -5.87 -41.58 -11.75
N ARG A 135 -5.09 -41.72 -12.84
CA ARG A 135 -3.62 -41.92 -12.76
C ARG A 135 -2.85 -40.73 -12.21
N ASN A 136 -3.48 -39.56 -12.09
CA ASN A 136 -2.93 -38.34 -11.52
C ASN A 136 -3.92 -37.77 -10.49
N PRO A 137 -3.56 -37.66 -9.20
CA PRO A 137 -4.49 -37.22 -8.17
C PRO A 137 -4.81 -35.72 -8.21
N LEU A 138 -4.09 -34.91 -9.01
CA LEU A 138 -4.44 -33.50 -9.25
C LEU A 138 -5.44 -33.29 -10.39
N ARG A 139 -5.76 -34.34 -11.16
CA ARG A 139 -6.73 -34.29 -12.24
C ARG A 139 -8.10 -33.84 -11.72
N TYR A 140 -8.75 -32.93 -12.45
CA TYR A 140 -10.10 -32.43 -12.15
C TYR A 140 -11.07 -32.55 -13.32
N TRP A 141 -10.63 -33.09 -14.46
CA TRP A 141 -11.40 -33.19 -15.69
C TRP A 141 -11.63 -34.63 -16.16
N THR A 142 -12.71 -34.84 -16.89
CA THR A 142 -13.05 -36.11 -17.54
C THR A 142 -12.82 -36.04 -19.06
N ALA A 143 -12.09 -37.02 -19.61
CA ALA A 143 -11.99 -37.20 -21.06
C ALA A 143 -13.27 -37.81 -21.65
N THR A 144 -14.00 -38.60 -20.86
CA THR A 144 -15.29 -39.19 -21.26
C THR A 144 -16.44 -38.21 -21.04
N GLN A 145 -17.30 -38.07 -22.05
CA GLN A 145 -18.55 -37.31 -21.94
C GLN A 145 -19.51 -37.99 -20.94
N SER A 146 -20.21 -37.21 -20.11
CA SER A 146 -21.17 -37.77 -19.15
C SER A 146 -22.48 -38.19 -19.83
N ALA A 147 -23.21 -39.13 -19.25
CA ALA A 147 -24.53 -39.54 -19.78
C ALA A 147 -25.53 -38.37 -19.88
N ARG A 148 -25.44 -37.38 -18.98
CA ARG A 148 -26.20 -36.12 -19.05
C ARG A 148 -25.80 -35.28 -20.26
N ASP A 149 -24.50 -35.11 -20.48
CA ASP A 149 -23.98 -34.37 -21.62
C ASP A 149 -24.34 -35.06 -22.95
N ALA A 150 -24.44 -36.39 -22.98
CA ALA A 150 -24.88 -37.16 -24.14
C ALA A 150 -26.39 -36.98 -24.40
N GLU A 151 -27.21 -37.01 -23.33
CA GLU A 151 -28.65 -36.74 -23.42
C GLU A 151 -28.94 -35.33 -23.96
N LEU A 152 -28.21 -34.30 -23.50
CA LEU A 152 -28.37 -32.93 -23.98
C LEU A 152 -28.08 -32.76 -25.49
N LEU A 153 -27.17 -33.56 -26.05
CA LEU A 153 -26.97 -33.65 -27.51
C LEU A 153 -28.13 -34.41 -28.17
N ARG A 154 -28.52 -35.57 -27.61
CA ARG A 154 -29.60 -36.42 -28.15
C ARG A 154 -30.95 -35.71 -28.22
N THR A 155 -31.24 -34.80 -27.29
CA THR A 155 -32.45 -33.98 -27.29
C THR A 155 -32.30 -32.65 -28.04
N GLY A 156 -31.17 -32.39 -28.70
CA GLY A 156 -30.91 -31.13 -29.43
C GLY A 156 -30.84 -29.87 -28.54
N LYS A 157 -30.71 -30.02 -27.22
CA LYS A 157 -30.60 -28.89 -26.27
C LYS A 157 -29.22 -28.23 -26.31
N VAL A 158 -28.22 -29.01 -26.71
CA VAL A 158 -26.90 -28.54 -27.13
C VAL A 158 -26.76 -28.95 -28.61
N PRO A 159 -26.34 -28.04 -29.51
CA PRO A 159 -26.24 -28.34 -30.94
C PRO A 159 -25.10 -29.33 -31.24
N PRO A 160 -24.97 -29.85 -32.48
CA PRO A 160 -23.83 -30.69 -32.87
C PRO A 160 -22.48 -29.98 -32.65
N VAL A 161 -21.39 -30.77 -32.63
CA VAL A 161 -20.02 -30.26 -32.40
C VAL A 161 -19.55 -29.32 -33.52
N LYS A 162 -20.09 -29.51 -34.72
CA LYS A 162 -19.79 -28.82 -35.97
C LYS A 162 -21.07 -28.74 -36.82
N SER A 163 -21.26 -27.67 -37.59
CA SER A 163 -22.33 -27.53 -38.57
C SER A 163 -22.04 -28.29 -39.86
N GLU A 164 -23.10 -28.68 -40.59
CA GLU A 164 -23.01 -29.07 -41.99
C GLU A 164 -23.89 -28.12 -42.83
N PRO A 165 -23.33 -27.39 -43.81
CA PRO A 165 -21.91 -27.31 -44.16
C PRO A 165 -21.05 -26.72 -43.04
N GLU A 166 -19.74 -26.98 -43.08
CA GLU A 166 -18.80 -26.48 -42.07
C GLU A 166 -18.72 -24.94 -42.07
N THR A 167 -18.92 -24.36 -40.89
CA THR A 167 -18.77 -22.91 -40.65
C THR A 167 -17.73 -22.66 -39.57
N PHE A 168 -17.07 -21.50 -39.62
CA PHE A 168 -15.89 -21.18 -38.82
C PHE A 168 -16.11 -19.95 -37.93
N LEU A 169 -15.41 -19.92 -36.80
CA LEU A 169 -15.25 -18.75 -35.93
C LEU A 169 -13.75 -18.48 -35.73
N THR A 170 -13.31 -17.27 -36.04
CA THR A 170 -11.94 -16.77 -35.83
C THR A 170 -11.94 -15.67 -34.77
N PHE A 171 -10.81 -15.43 -34.08
CA PHE A 171 -10.71 -14.32 -33.13
C PHE A 171 -9.32 -13.70 -33.03
N VAL A 172 -9.27 -12.42 -32.65
CA VAL A 172 -8.03 -11.76 -32.18
C VAL A 172 -7.86 -12.06 -30.69
N PRO A 173 -6.71 -12.56 -30.19
CA PRO A 173 -6.48 -12.79 -28.76
C PRO A 173 -6.17 -11.49 -27.99
N ASP A 174 -6.40 -11.46 -26.66
CA ASP A 174 -6.02 -10.30 -25.83
C ASP A 174 -4.49 -10.14 -25.76
N VAL A 175 -4.03 -8.89 -25.82
CA VAL A 175 -2.59 -8.52 -25.81
C VAL A 175 -1.92 -8.61 -24.43
N GLY A 176 -2.65 -9.06 -23.40
CA GLY A 176 -2.14 -9.28 -22.05
C GLY A 176 -1.40 -10.61 -21.88
N GLY A 177 -1.12 -10.97 -20.62
CA GLY A 177 -0.50 -12.25 -20.29
C GLY A 177 -1.44 -13.44 -20.50
N PHE A 178 -0.89 -14.65 -20.58
CA PHE A 178 -1.59 -15.91 -20.90
C PHE A 178 -2.98 -16.08 -20.22
N ASN A 179 -3.15 -15.69 -18.96
CA ASN A 179 -4.45 -15.82 -18.28
C ASN A 179 -5.57 -14.91 -18.83
N ASN A 180 -5.24 -13.82 -19.52
CA ASN A 180 -6.22 -13.03 -20.28
C ASN A 180 -6.56 -13.70 -21.61
N VAL A 181 -5.54 -14.19 -22.33
CA VAL A 181 -5.68 -14.96 -23.58
C VAL A 181 -6.58 -16.18 -23.35
N ARG A 182 -6.36 -16.88 -22.23
CA ARG A 182 -7.18 -18.01 -21.75
C ARG A 182 -8.64 -17.61 -21.52
N LEU A 183 -8.91 -16.46 -20.91
CA LEU A 183 -10.28 -15.94 -20.73
C LEU A 183 -10.92 -15.58 -22.08
N ALA A 184 -10.19 -14.96 -23.00
CA ALA A 184 -10.69 -14.71 -24.36
C ALA A 184 -11.02 -16.04 -25.09
N LEU A 185 -10.12 -17.03 -25.02
CA LEU A 185 -10.34 -18.37 -25.58
C LEU A 185 -11.57 -19.05 -24.98
N GLU A 186 -11.75 -19.04 -23.65
CA GLU A 186 -12.93 -19.62 -22.98
C GLU A 186 -14.24 -19.05 -23.54
N ASN A 187 -14.29 -17.73 -23.74
CA ASN A 187 -15.46 -17.04 -24.29
C ASN A 187 -15.73 -17.46 -25.74
N VAL A 188 -14.71 -17.39 -26.59
CA VAL A 188 -14.85 -17.72 -28.02
C VAL A 188 -15.14 -19.21 -28.23
N LEU A 189 -14.56 -20.11 -27.42
CA LEU A 189 -14.81 -21.55 -27.48
C LEU A 189 -16.26 -21.91 -27.09
N VAL A 190 -16.85 -21.22 -26.10
CA VAL A 190 -18.27 -21.40 -25.76
C VAL A 190 -19.18 -20.85 -26.86
N ILE A 191 -18.86 -19.69 -27.45
CA ILE A 191 -19.64 -19.11 -28.55
C ILE A 191 -19.55 -19.98 -29.81
N ALA A 192 -18.36 -20.46 -30.18
CA ALA A 192 -18.16 -21.43 -31.26
C ALA A 192 -19.01 -22.68 -31.03
N ARG A 193 -18.91 -23.29 -29.85
CA ARG A 193 -19.63 -24.52 -29.53
C ARG A 193 -21.14 -24.33 -29.44
N ALA A 194 -21.63 -23.17 -29.01
CA ALA A 194 -23.06 -22.83 -28.98
C ALA A 194 -23.65 -22.48 -30.35
N THR A 195 -22.80 -22.20 -31.35
CA THR A 195 -23.19 -21.90 -32.73
C THR A 195 -22.82 -23.01 -33.73
N SER A 196 -22.24 -24.11 -33.26
CA SER A 196 -21.71 -25.23 -34.07
C SER A 196 -20.57 -24.84 -35.02
N ARG A 197 -19.89 -23.72 -34.77
CA ARG A 197 -18.76 -23.27 -35.60
C ARG A 197 -17.46 -23.97 -35.19
N THR A 198 -16.66 -24.39 -36.17
CA THR A 198 -15.27 -24.80 -35.97
C THR A 198 -14.44 -23.58 -35.54
N LEU A 199 -13.82 -23.64 -34.36
CA LEU A 199 -12.94 -22.59 -33.88
C LEU A 199 -11.59 -22.63 -34.60
N VAL A 200 -11.15 -21.50 -35.11
CA VAL A 200 -9.79 -21.31 -35.63
C VAL A 200 -8.97 -20.61 -34.54
N LEU A 201 -7.90 -21.27 -34.08
CA LEU A 201 -6.94 -20.68 -33.14
C LEU A 201 -6.15 -19.55 -33.82
N PRO A 202 -5.68 -18.53 -33.07
CA PRO A 202 -4.74 -17.55 -33.59
C PRO A 202 -3.44 -18.21 -34.04
N PRO A 203 -2.69 -17.59 -34.98
CA PRO A 203 -1.33 -18.02 -35.30
C PRO A 203 -0.41 -18.11 -34.07
N PRO A 204 0.66 -18.91 -34.12
CA PRO A 204 1.72 -18.87 -33.12
C PRO A 204 2.34 -17.47 -33.05
N GLN A 205 2.43 -16.91 -31.84
CA GLN A 205 2.93 -15.55 -31.63
C GLN A 205 3.68 -15.41 -30.29
N THR A 206 4.39 -14.32 -30.06
CA THR A 206 4.99 -14.03 -28.76
C THR A 206 3.91 -13.62 -27.74
N TRP A 207 4.17 -13.77 -26.43
CA TRP A 207 3.16 -13.49 -25.39
C TRP A 207 3.74 -12.70 -24.21
N TYR A 208 2.93 -11.78 -23.66
CA TYR A 208 3.34 -10.93 -22.55
C TYR A 208 3.77 -11.76 -21.31
N LYS A 209 4.98 -11.45 -20.80
CA LYS A 209 5.72 -12.14 -19.72
C LYS A 209 6.20 -13.58 -20.03
N LEU A 210 6.08 -14.09 -21.27
CA LEU A 210 6.67 -15.39 -21.67
C LEU A 210 7.99 -15.26 -22.47
N GLY A 211 8.48 -14.03 -22.65
CA GLY A 211 9.72 -13.73 -23.37
C GLY A 211 9.52 -13.57 -24.88
N ASP A 212 10.63 -13.50 -25.61
CA ASP A 212 10.65 -13.17 -27.04
C ASP A 212 10.45 -14.39 -27.97
N LYS A 213 10.06 -15.54 -27.40
CA LYS A 213 9.79 -16.78 -28.16
C LYS A 213 8.35 -16.80 -28.66
N ILE A 214 8.18 -17.23 -29.91
CA ILE A 214 6.88 -17.53 -30.50
C ILE A 214 6.35 -18.82 -29.86
N HIS A 215 5.08 -18.82 -29.46
CA HIS A 215 4.37 -20.00 -28.97
C HIS A 215 2.96 -20.09 -29.55
N ALA A 216 2.55 -21.32 -29.91
CA ALA A 216 1.17 -21.64 -30.25
C ALA A 216 0.31 -21.75 -28.98
N LEU A 217 -1.02 -21.64 -29.10
CA LEU A 217 -1.93 -21.66 -27.93
C LEU A 217 -2.16 -23.10 -27.44
N GLU A 218 -2.22 -24.03 -28.39
CA GLU A 218 -2.23 -25.48 -28.24
C GLU A 218 -0.98 -26.05 -27.54
N GLU A 219 0.16 -25.35 -27.54
CA GLU A 219 1.34 -25.77 -26.76
C GLU A 219 1.07 -25.82 -25.25
N PHE A 220 0.10 -25.04 -24.77
CA PHE A 220 -0.31 -24.99 -23.37
C PHE A 220 -1.53 -25.88 -23.10
N LEU A 221 -2.30 -26.20 -24.15
CA LEU A 221 -3.61 -26.84 -24.10
C LEU A 221 -3.68 -27.98 -25.15
N PRO A 222 -2.86 -29.04 -25.03
CA PRO A 222 -2.64 -30.01 -26.10
C PRO A 222 -3.91 -30.76 -26.53
N ASP A 223 -4.79 -31.09 -25.59
CA ASP A 223 -6.04 -31.82 -25.85
C ASP A 223 -7.09 -30.97 -26.60
N LEU A 224 -6.87 -29.65 -26.76
CA LEU A 224 -7.82 -28.73 -27.41
C LEU A 224 -8.06 -29.06 -28.89
N LEU A 225 -7.02 -29.50 -29.61
CA LEU A 225 -7.09 -29.89 -31.03
C LEU A 225 -7.57 -31.34 -31.24
N THR A 226 -7.52 -32.19 -30.20
CA THR A 226 -7.88 -33.62 -30.28
C THR A 226 -9.22 -33.94 -29.61
N SER A 227 -9.83 -32.98 -28.92
CA SER A 227 -11.08 -33.15 -28.17
C SER A 227 -12.27 -33.41 -29.09
N GLN A 228 -12.97 -34.52 -28.88
CA GLN A 228 -14.22 -34.84 -29.60
C GLN A 228 -15.42 -33.96 -29.16
N ARG A 229 -15.27 -33.09 -28.16
CA ARG A 229 -16.38 -32.26 -27.62
C ARG A 229 -16.51 -30.89 -28.30
N VAL A 230 -15.48 -30.46 -29.03
CA VAL A 230 -15.36 -29.18 -29.74
C VAL A 230 -14.74 -29.42 -31.12
N SER A 231 -15.01 -28.55 -32.09
CA SER A 231 -14.27 -28.55 -33.35
C SER A 231 -13.28 -27.39 -33.32
N VAL A 232 -11.98 -27.68 -33.34
CA VAL A 232 -10.91 -26.67 -33.24
C VAL A 232 -9.77 -27.01 -34.22
N ILE A 233 -9.28 -26.01 -34.95
CA ILE A 233 -8.16 -26.13 -35.91
C ILE A 233 -7.18 -24.97 -35.74
N THR A 234 -5.95 -25.15 -36.22
CA THR A 234 -4.92 -24.10 -36.22
C THR A 234 -5.17 -23.07 -37.33
N ALA A 235 -4.62 -21.87 -37.21
CA ALA A 235 -4.65 -20.87 -38.28
C ALA A 235 -4.04 -21.41 -39.60
N GLN A 236 -2.96 -22.19 -39.50
CA GLN A 236 -2.32 -22.81 -40.66
C GLN A 236 -3.24 -23.82 -41.35
N HIS A 237 -3.86 -24.76 -40.61
CA HIS A 237 -4.83 -25.71 -41.18
C HIS A 237 -5.96 -24.95 -41.86
N PHE A 238 -6.51 -23.94 -41.20
CA PHE A 238 -7.61 -23.15 -41.76
C PHE A 238 -7.24 -22.49 -43.09
N VAL A 239 -6.06 -21.87 -43.20
CA VAL A 239 -5.61 -21.20 -44.43
C VAL A 239 -5.20 -22.19 -45.53
N GLU A 240 -4.51 -23.27 -45.21
CA GLU A 240 -3.96 -24.21 -46.21
C GLU A 240 -5.01 -25.23 -46.72
N ASP A 241 -6.00 -25.64 -45.90
CA ASP A 241 -6.99 -26.69 -46.25
C ASP A 241 -8.44 -26.19 -46.36
N LYS A 242 -8.87 -25.25 -45.50
CA LYS A 242 -10.31 -24.91 -45.35
C LYS A 242 -10.75 -23.68 -46.13
N LEU A 243 -10.01 -22.58 -46.01
CA LEU A 243 -10.32 -21.30 -46.63
C LEU A 243 -10.46 -21.37 -48.17
N PRO A 244 -9.67 -22.18 -48.91
CA PRO A 244 -9.89 -22.37 -50.35
C PRO A 244 -11.26 -23.02 -50.68
N ARG A 245 -11.81 -23.81 -49.76
CA ARG A 245 -13.08 -24.55 -49.93
C ARG A 245 -14.31 -23.73 -49.53
N THR A 246 -14.16 -22.62 -48.81
CA THR A 246 -15.30 -21.77 -48.43
C THR A 246 -15.74 -20.80 -49.53
N HIS A 247 -15.08 -20.82 -50.70
CA HIS A 247 -15.30 -19.87 -51.81
C HIS A 247 -15.31 -18.40 -51.36
N ALA A 248 -14.53 -18.09 -50.33
CA ALA A 248 -14.39 -16.75 -49.78
C ALA A 248 -13.39 -15.92 -50.61
N LEU A 249 -13.26 -14.64 -50.27
CA LEU A 249 -12.25 -13.76 -50.86
C LEU A 249 -10.83 -14.30 -50.62
N PRO A 250 -9.86 -14.02 -51.52
CA PRO A 250 -8.48 -14.44 -51.34
C PRO A 250 -7.84 -13.71 -50.16
N PRO A 251 -7.03 -14.41 -49.32
CA PRO A 251 -6.29 -13.80 -48.23
C PRO A 251 -5.04 -13.04 -48.72
N PRO A 252 -4.37 -12.26 -47.86
CA PRO A 252 -3.13 -11.56 -48.20
C PRO A 252 -2.03 -12.51 -48.69
N SER A 253 -1.20 -12.07 -49.64
CA SER A 253 -0.23 -12.94 -50.32
C SER A 253 0.84 -13.57 -49.41
N ASN A 254 1.11 -12.99 -48.24
CA ASN A 254 2.04 -13.50 -47.22
C ASN A 254 1.34 -14.28 -46.08
N VAL A 255 0.02 -14.54 -46.16
CA VAL A 255 -0.75 -15.15 -45.06
C VAL A 255 -0.18 -16.50 -44.62
N VAL A 256 0.35 -17.28 -45.57
CA VAL A 256 0.87 -18.65 -45.35
C VAL A 256 2.09 -18.66 -44.42
N ASP A 257 2.86 -17.58 -44.38
CA ASP A 257 3.98 -17.41 -43.44
C ASP A 257 3.48 -16.85 -42.10
N VAL A 258 2.59 -15.86 -42.14
CA VAL A 258 1.98 -15.23 -40.95
C VAL A 258 1.25 -16.26 -40.07
N VAL A 259 0.60 -17.28 -40.65
CA VAL A 259 -0.09 -18.33 -39.86
C VAL A 259 0.84 -19.39 -39.25
N LYS A 260 2.11 -19.45 -39.67
CA LYS A 260 3.14 -20.35 -39.12
C LYS A 260 3.88 -19.72 -37.93
N GLY A 261 4.03 -18.41 -37.95
CA GLY A 261 4.56 -17.64 -36.83
C GLY A 261 4.55 -16.15 -37.15
N CYS A 262 4.10 -15.33 -36.20
CA CYS A 262 4.00 -13.89 -36.40
C CYS A 262 4.23 -13.11 -35.10
N HIS A 263 4.64 -11.85 -35.22
CA HIS A 263 4.77 -10.95 -34.08
C HIS A 263 3.42 -10.28 -33.76
N PRO A 264 2.97 -10.26 -32.49
CA PRO A 264 1.65 -9.76 -32.08
C PRO A 264 1.54 -8.22 -32.06
N THR A 265 2.20 -7.52 -32.99
CA THR A 265 2.09 -6.06 -33.13
C THR A 265 2.22 -5.65 -34.60
N HIS A 266 1.34 -4.75 -35.04
CA HIS A 266 1.31 -4.06 -36.34
C HIS A 266 2.67 -3.48 -36.86
N LYS A 267 3.75 -3.43 -36.06
CA LYS A 267 5.07 -2.81 -36.42
C LYS A 267 6.00 -3.76 -37.15
N ALA A 268 5.79 -5.05 -36.92
CA ALA A 268 6.69 -6.08 -37.36
C ALA A 268 6.42 -6.38 -38.84
N PRO A 269 7.45 -6.61 -39.67
CA PRO A 269 7.25 -7.09 -41.04
C PRO A 269 6.42 -8.39 -41.10
N ASP A 270 6.57 -9.23 -40.08
CA ASP A 270 5.85 -10.46 -39.78
C ASP A 270 4.63 -10.25 -38.85
N SER A 271 3.94 -9.11 -38.96
CA SER A 271 2.82 -8.77 -38.07
C SER A 271 1.60 -9.68 -38.22
N CYS A 272 1.13 -10.27 -37.12
CA CYS A 272 -0.14 -11.02 -37.05
C CYS A 272 -1.36 -10.19 -37.50
N PHE A 273 -1.27 -8.86 -37.43
CA PHE A 273 -2.38 -7.97 -37.81
C PHE A 273 -2.61 -7.88 -39.32
N VAL A 274 -1.69 -8.37 -40.17
CA VAL A 274 -2.01 -8.56 -41.59
C VAL A 274 -3.13 -9.58 -41.76
N TRP A 275 -3.11 -10.65 -40.96
CA TRP A 275 -4.16 -11.67 -40.91
C TRP A 275 -5.41 -11.15 -40.18
N TYR A 276 -5.25 -10.58 -38.97
CA TYR A 276 -6.40 -10.10 -38.19
C TYR A 276 -7.16 -8.96 -38.86
N ALA A 277 -6.49 -7.99 -39.50
CA ALA A 277 -7.16 -6.88 -40.18
C ALA A 277 -7.98 -7.36 -41.39
N TRP A 278 -7.43 -8.29 -42.18
CA TRP A 278 -8.17 -8.90 -43.30
C TRP A 278 -9.40 -9.67 -42.83
N LEU A 279 -9.30 -10.42 -41.71
CA LEU A 279 -10.46 -11.07 -41.10
C LEU A 279 -11.49 -10.04 -40.55
N GLU A 280 -11.02 -8.95 -39.96
CA GLU A 280 -11.83 -7.88 -39.38
C GLU A 280 -12.60 -7.07 -40.44
N GLU A 281 -12.00 -6.86 -41.60
CA GLU A 281 -12.55 -6.19 -42.78
C GLU A 281 -13.62 -7.03 -43.49
N HIS A 282 -13.36 -8.32 -43.71
CA HIS A 282 -14.20 -9.17 -44.57
C HIS A 282 -15.22 -10.04 -43.81
N PHE A 283 -14.97 -10.36 -42.53
CA PHE A 283 -15.83 -11.25 -41.72
C PHE A 283 -16.13 -10.72 -40.31
N GLY A 284 -15.65 -9.53 -39.98
CA GLY A 284 -15.98 -8.83 -38.73
C GLY A 284 -17.37 -8.18 -38.78
N ARG A 285 -17.95 -7.92 -37.60
CA ARG A 285 -19.23 -7.19 -37.48
C ARG A 285 -19.09 -6.01 -36.52
N ASN A 286 -19.42 -4.81 -36.97
CA ASN A 286 -19.23 -3.56 -36.20
C ASN A 286 -20.18 -3.44 -34.98
N GLU A 287 -21.29 -4.17 -34.98
CA GLU A 287 -22.30 -4.18 -33.91
C GLU A 287 -21.94 -5.12 -32.75
N VAL A 288 -20.91 -5.95 -32.91
CA VAL A 288 -20.80 -7.25 -32.21
C VAL A 288 -19.52 -7.33 -31.35
N ILE A 289 -19.38 -6.42 -30.40
CA ILE A 289 -18.56 -6.64 -29.19
C ILE A 289 -19.44 -6.39 -27.95
N PRO A 290 -19.92 -7.43 -27.25
CA PRO A 290 -20.60 -7.25 -25.99
C PRO A 290 -19.63 -6.68 -24.95
N ASP A 291 -19.91 -5.48 -24.45
CA ASP A 291 -19.29 -5.01 -23.21
C ASP A 291 -19.72 -5.97 -22.10
N VAL A 292 -18.78 -6.81 -21.65
CA VAL A 292 -19.02 -7.86 -20.65
C VAL A 292 -19.45 -7.31 -19.28
N GLY A 293 -19.13 -6.04 -18.98
CA GLY A 293 -19.58 -5.32 -17.78
C GLY A 293 -20.98 -4.72 -17.91
N LEU A 294 -21.44 -4.37 -19.12
CA LEU A 294 -22.74 -3.74 -19.36
C LEU A 294 -23.81 -4.67 -19.96
N THR A 295 -23.42 -5.81 -20.50
CA THR A 295 -24.30 -6.72 -21.28
C THR A 295 -24.24 -8.17 -20.79
N CYS A 296 -25.20 -8.98 -21.22
CA CYS A 296 -25.18 -10.44 -21.17
C CYS A 296 -25.59 -11.02 -22.52
N LEU A 297 -24.90 -12.07 -22.95
CA LEU A 297 -25.19 -12.80 -24.18
C LEU A 297 -26.04 -14.02 -23.85
N VAL A 298 -27.32 -14.00 -24.19
CA VAL A 298 -28.29 -15.03 -23.82
C VAL A 298 -28.51 -16.01 -24.97
N PHE A 299 -28.14 -17.26 -24.77
CA PHE A 299 -28.46 -18.35 -25.70
C PHE A 299 -29.74 -19.04 -25.23
N GLY A 300 -30.90 -18.51 -25.64
CA GLY A 300 -32.22 -18.99 -25.26
C GLY A 300 -33.18 -17.84 -24.92
N SER A 301 -34.17 -18.10 -24.06
CA SER A 301 -35.18 -17.09 -23.70
C SER A 301 -34.58 -15.86 -23.01
N LEU A 302 -34.81 -14.69 -23.61
CA LEU A 302 -34.49 -13.36 -23.06
C LEU A 302 -35.30 -12.99 -21.80
N LYS A 303 -36.24 -13.82 -21.33
CA LYS A 303 -36.99 -13.58 -20.08
C LYS A 303 -36.22 -13.99 -18.81
N THR A 304 -34.88 -13.98 -18.85
CA THR A 304 -33.99 -14.49 -17.79
C THR A 304 -33.52 -13.41 -16.83
N ASN A 305 -33.57 -13.70 -15.53
CA ASN A 305 -33.03 -12.85 -14.46
C ASN A 305 -31.58 -13.20 -14.07
N LYS A 306 -30.96 -14.23 -14.69
CA LYS A 306 -29.58 -14.67 -14.38
C LYS A 306 -28.50 -13.63 -14.74
N CYS A 307 -28.85 -12.63 -15.52
CA CYS A 307 -27.94 -11.55 -15.91
C CYS A 307 -27.75 -10.55 -14.76
N GLY A 308 -26.72 -10.78 -13.92
CA GLY A 308 -26.43 -9.97 -12.73
C GLY A 308 -26.23 -8.46 -12.98
N PRO A 309 -26.28 -7.62 -11.93
CA PRO A 309 -26.36 -6.16 -12.05
C PRO A 309 -25.10 -5.50 -12.64
N LYS A 310 -25.27 -4.30 -13.22
CA LYS A 310 -24.24 -3.54 -13.96
C LYS A 310 -23.06 -2.98 -13.14
N THR A 311 -23.20 -2.82 -11.83
CA THR A 311 -22.57 -1.65 -11.16
C THR A 311 -21.20 -1.90 -10.50
N SER A 312 -20.26 -1.02 -10.84
CA SER A 312 -19.15 -0.62 -9.96
C SER A 312 -18.94 0.89 -10.04
N SER A 313 -19.09 1.59 -8.89
CA SER A 313 -18.64 2.96 -8.59
C SER A 313 -18.81 4.05 -9.68
N PHE A 314 -19.77 4.98 -9.49
CA PHE A 314 -19.51 6.44 -9.50
C PHE A 314 -20.73 7.36 -9.24
N THR A 315 -21.98 6.85 -9.12
CA THR A 315 -23.18 7.71 -8.93
C THR A 315 -23.91 7.51 -7.60
N THR A 316 -23.81 8.50 -6.72
CA THR A 316 -24.58 8.62 -5.47
C THR A 316 -26.02 9.10 -5.71
N LYS A 317 -26.81 8.40 -6.56
CA LYS A 317 -28.30 8.54 -6.58
C LYS A 317 -29.13 7.56 -7.42
N GLN A 318 -28.55 6.70 -8.25
CA GLN A 318 -29.33 5.92 -9.24
C GLN A 318 -29.50 4.42 -8.90
N GLN A 319 -30.57 3.84 -9.45
CA GLN A 319 -31.02 2.47 -9.20
C GLN A 319 -30.04 1.44 -9.77
N ALA A 320 -30.05 0.22 -9.23
CA ALA A 320 -29.27 -0.90 -9.75
C ALA A 320 -29.83 -1.36 -11.11
N HIS A 321 -29.34 -0.79 -12.20
CA HIS A 321 -29.75 -1.16 -13.55
C HIS A 321 -29.26 -2.58 -13.91
N ASN A 322 -30.14 -3.40 -14.50
CA ASN A 322 -29.78 -4.69 -15.06
C ASN A 322 -28.83 -4.52 -16.25
N ARG A 323 -27.93 -5.50 -16.45
CA ARG A 323 -27.13 -5.58 -17.68
C ARG A 323 -28.05 -5.88 -18.88
N THR A 324 -27.71 -5.31 -20.03
CA THR A 324 -28.53 -5.40 -21.24
C THR A 324 -28.48 -6.82 -21.80
N LEU A 325 -29.64 -7.44 -22.00
CA LEU A 325 -29.72 -8.78 -22.61
C LEU A 325 -29.59 -8.66 -24.12
N LEU A 326 -28.67 -9.45 -24.70
CA LEU A 326 -28.45 -9.58 -26.13
C LEU A 326 -28.72 -11.04 -26.53
N ASP A 327 -29.36 -11.27 -27.69
CA ASP A 327 -29.57 -12.63 -28.19
C ASP A 327 -28.28 -13.21 -28.79
N GLY A 328 -27.79 -14.29 -28.19
CA GLY A 328 -26.62 -15.03 -28.66
C GLY A 328 -26.84 -15.76 -29.98
N TYR A 329 -28.06 -16.24 -30.23
CA TYR A 329 -28.39 -16.91 -31.48
C TYR A 329 -28.53 -15.88 -32.61
N GLY A 330 -29.24 -14.77 -32.40
CA GLY A 330 -29.31 -13.66 -33.36
C GLY A 330 -27.95 -13.07 -33.72
N LEU A 331 -27.05 -12.84 -32.75
CA LEU A 331 -25.75 -12.19 -33.00
C LEU A 331 -24.69 -13.11 -33.64
N TYR A 332 -24.61 -14.38 -33.25
CA TYR A 332 -23.51 -15.29 -33.64
C TYR A 332 -23.98 -16.55 -34.38
N GLY A 333 -25.23 -16.98 -34.17
CA GLY A 333 -25.85 -18.13 -34.84
C GLY A 333 -26.38 -17.76 -36.23
N ALA A 334 -27.24 -16.74 -36.30
CA ALA A 334 -27.81 -16.20 -37.54
C ALA A 334 -26.81 -15.35 -38.36
N ALA A 335 -25.51 -15.47 -38.08
CA ALA A 335 -24.48 -14.78 -38.83
C ALA A 335 -24.25 -15.46 -40.19
N GLU A 336 -24.90 -14.95 -41.23
CA GLU A 336 -24.68 -15.33 -42.62
C GLU A 336 -23.19 -15.34 -42.99
N GLY A 337 -22.77 -16.36 -43.74
CA GLY A 337 -21.41 -16.56 -44.22
C GLY A 337 -20.66 -17.73 -43.56
N PRO A 338 -19.74 -18.38 -44.31
CA PRO A 338 -18.99 -19.54 -43.81
C PRO A 338 -17.99 -19.19 -42.71
N ILE A 339 -17.61 -17.92 -42.56
CA ILE A 339 -16.59 -17.43 -41.63
C ILE A 339 -17.18 -16.28 -40.82
N LEU A 340 -16.94 -16.28 -39.50
CA LEU A 340 -17.23 -15.16 -38.61
C LEU A 340 -15.94 -14.75 -37.88
N HIS A 341 -15.71 -13.45 -37.71
CA HIS A 341 -14.56 -12.92 -36.97
C HIS A 341 -14.97 -12.13 -35.72
N MET A 342 -14.37 -12.49 -34.58
CA MET A 342 -14.66 -11.90 -33.27
C MET A 342 -13.46 -11.12 -32.71
N ARG A 343 -13.63 -9.83 -32.47
CA ARG A 343 -12.60 -8.97 -31.87
C ARG A 343 -12.60 -9.17 -30.35
N SER A 344 -11.58 -9.78 -29.74
CA SER A 344 -11.54 -9.92 -28.27
C SER A 344 -11.02 -8.69 -27.52
N SER A 345 -10.42 -7.73 -28.24
CA SER A 345 -9.90 -6.48 -27.70
C SER A 345 -10.37 -5.28 -28.53
N GLY A 346 -11.40 -4.57 -28.07
CA GLY A 346 -11.91 -3.37 -28.71
C GLY A 346 -10.85 -2.26 -28.80
N GLN A 347 -10.69 -1.70 -30.00
CA GLN A 347 -9.86 -0.55 -30.46
C GLN A 347 -8.40 -0.41 -29.99
N ALA A 348 -7.91 -1.14 -28.99
CA ALA A 348 -6.55 -0.99 -28.44
C ALA A 348 -5.43 -1.40 -29.42
N THR A 349 -5.79 -2.12 -30.49
CA THR A 349 -4.93 -2.57 -31.58
C THR A 349 -4.76 -1.47 -32.64
N HIS A 350 -5.86 -0.85 -33.05
CA HIS A 350 -5.93 0.18 -34.11
C HIS A 350 -5.17 1.47 -33.81
N PHE A 351 -4.88 1.77 -32.53
CA PHE A 351 -4.05 2.91 -32.14
C PHE A 351 -2.55 2.70 -32.38
N HIS A 352 -2.22 2.24 -33.59
CA HIS A 352 -0.87 1.90 -33.99
C HIS A 352 0.08 3.10 -33.91
N GLU A 353 -0.34 4.20 -34.52
CA GLU A 353 0.41 5.45 -34.57
C GLU A 353 0.53 6.10 -33.18
N GLU A 354 -0.44 5.93 -32.27
CA GLU A 354 -0.29 6.40 -30.89
C GLU A 354 0.65 5.50 -30.07
N ILE A 355 0.60 4.16 -30.25
CA ILE A 355 1.59 3.24 -29.65
C ILE A 355 2.99 3.47 -30.27
N GLU A 356 3.08 4.02 -31.49
CA GLU A 356 4.32 4.49 -32.12
C GLU A 356 4.77 5.86 -31.64
N ALA A 357 3.88 6.83 -31.51
CA ALA A 357 4.16 8.12 -30.90
C ALA A 357 4.60 7.94 -29.44
N ASN A 358 4.04 6.97 -28.71
CA ASN A 358 4.47 6.61 -27.35
C ASN A 358 5.82 5.87 -27.33
N ARG A 359 6.15 5.00 -28.32
CA ARG A 359 7.48 4.34 -28.41
C ARG A 359 8.59 5.27 -28.94
N LYS A 360 8.31 6.12 -29.92
CA LYS A 360 9.24 7.12 -30.48
C LYS A 360 9.34 8.36 -29.57
N GLY A 361 8.26 8.74 -28.90
CA GLY A 361 8.22 9.78 -27.87
C GLY A 361 8.96 9.39 -26.58
N ARG A 362 9.09 8.08 -26.30
CA ARG A 362 10.02 7.54 -25.28
C ARG A 362 11.50 7.86 -25.55
N ALA A 363 11.86 8.35 -26.74
CA ALA A 363 13.18 8.85 -27.09
C ALA A 363 13.23 10.39 -27.25
N LYS A 364 12.13 11.11 -26.97
CA LYS A 364 11.97 12.57 -27.16
C LYS A 364 11.00 13.24 -26.17
N ASP A 365 10.97 12.79 -24.91
CA ASP A 365 10.29 13.41 -23.76
C ASP A 365 8.92 14.06 -24.03
N LYS A 366 7.98 13.30 -24.59
CA LYS A 366 6.56 13.71 -24.68
C LYS A 366 5.65 12.81 -23.86
N LYS A 367 4.68 13.43 -23.17
CA LYS A 367 3.68 12.77 -22.31
C LYS A 367 2.93 11.68 -23.07
N ILE A 368 2.77 10.52 -22.41
CA ILE A 368 1.91 9.42 -22.85
C ILE A 368 0.45 9.78 -22.56
N LYS A 369 -0.45 9.67 -23.54
CA LYS A 369 -1.90 9.72 -23.29
C LYS A 369 -2.36 8.41 -22.60
N PRO A 370 -3.17 8.45 -21.53
CA PRO A 370 -3.86 7.27 -21.04
C PRO A 370 -4.95 6.84 -22.05
N MET A 371 -5.16 5.53 -22.19
CA MET A 371 -6.23 4.98 -23.03
C MET A 371 -7.52 4.84 -22.23
N GLU A 372 -8.60 5.48 -22.70
CA GLU A 372 -9.96 5.40 -22.17
C GLU A 372 -10.42 3.94 -21.90
N PRO A 373 -10.55 3.48 -20.65
CA PRO A 373 -10.87 2.08 -20.37
C PRO A 373 -12.29 1.68 -20.82
N ALA A 374 -13.22 2.64 -20.87
CA ALA A 374 -14.65 2.42 -21.14
C ALA A 374 -15.00 2.28 -22.63
N ARG A 375 -14.08 2.60 -23.55
CA ARG A 375 -14.32 2.50 -25.02
C ARG A 375 -13.81 1.19 -25.63
N LEU A 376 -13.22 0.32 -24.81
CA LEU A 376 -12.45 -0.84 -25.26
C LEU A 376 -13.16 -2.12 -24.82
N GLY A 377 -14.23 -2.52 -25.52
CA GLY A 377 -14.93 -3.77 -25.23
C GLY A 377 -13.97 -4.98 -25.33
N ARG A 378 -13.62 -5.58 -24.20
CA ARG A 378 -12.74 -6.77 -24.16
C ARG A 378 -13.49 -7.99 -23.64
N LEU A 379 -13.16 -9.17 -24.16
CA LEU A 379 -13.64 -10.46 -23.65
C LEU A 379 -12.88 -10.88 -22.38
N LEU A 380 -12.63 -9.91 -21.50
CA LEU A 380 -11.90 -10.06 -20.25
C LEU A 380 -12.91 -10.32 -19.12
N ALA A 381 -13.56 -11.47 -19.18
CA ALA A 381 -14.51 -11.95 -18.17
C ALA A 381 -14.57 -13.48 -18.19
N PRO A 382 -14.82 -14.15 -17.05
CA PRO A 382 -15.20 -15.55 -17.06
C PRO A 382 -16.53 -15.73 -17.82
N PHE A 383 -16.60 -16.66 -18.78
CA PHE A 383 -17.73 -16.72 -19.72
C PHE A 383 -19.10 -16.84 -19.02
N TYR A 384 -19.21 -17.68 -18.00
CA TYR A 384 -20.45 -17.92 -17.24
C TYR A 384 -20.99 -16.67 -16.51
N ALA A 385 -20.19 -15.59 -16.42
CA ALA A 385 -20.58 -14.34 -15.79
C ALA A 385 -21.35 -13.39 -16.73
N TYR A 386 -21.34 -13.62 -18.05
CA TYR A 386 -22.14 -12.84 -19.01
C TYR A 386 -22.75 -13.66 -20.15
N VAL A 387 -22.20 -14.83 -20.50
CA VAL A 387 -22.83 -15.79 -21.41
C VAL A 387 -23.83 -16.63 -20.61
N ILE A 388 -25.12 -16.43 -20.88
CA ILE A 388 -26.23 -16.97 -20.09
C ILE A 388 -26.99 -18.03 -20.89
N PHE A 389 -27.01 -19.26 -20.35
CA PHE A 389 -27.92 -20.32 -20.78
C PHE A 389 -29.09 -20.39 -19.76
N PRO A 390 -30.36 -20.16 -20.18
CA PRO A 390 -31.49 -20.17 -19.25
C PRO A 390 -31.76 -21.54 -18.62
N GLU A 391 -31.49 -22.66 -19.30
CA GLU A 391 -31.58 -24.00 -18.67
C GLU A 391 -30.29 -24.33 -17.88
N PRO A 392 -30.37 -24.74 -16.60
CA PRO A 392 -29.18 -24.99 -15.77
C PRO A 392 -28.33 -26.19 -16.24
N SER A 393 -28.97 -27.24 -16.76
CA SER A 393 -28.31 -28.41 -17.35
C SER A 393 -27.36 -28.01 -18.50
N VAL A 394 -27.81 -27.11 -19.38
CA VAL A 394 -27.09 -26.54 -20.51
C VAL A 394 -26.02 -25.55 -20.03
N SER A 395 -26.34 -24.68 -19.08
CA SER A 395 -25.36 -23.80 -18.40
C SER A 395 -24.19 -24.60 -17.84
N ASN A 396 -24.47 -25.71 -17.15
CA ASN A 396 -23.47 -26.58 -16.58
C ASN A 396 -22.76 -27.45 -17.64
N PHE A 397 -23.39 -27.80 -18.77
CA PHE A 397 -22.70 -28.43 -19.91
C PHE A 397 -21.52 -27.57 -20.39
N TYR A 398 -21.70 -26.26 -20.58
CA TYR A 398 -20.61 -25.38 -21.03
C TYR A 398 -19.54 -25.15 -19.94
N LYS A 399 -19.92 -25.15 -18.66
CA LYS A 399 -18.95 -25.16 -17.54
C LYS A 399 -18.12 -26.44 -17.53
N ARG A 400 -18.75 -27.61 -17.68
CA ARG A 400 -18.08 -28.92 -17.83
C ARG A 400 -17.18 -28.92 -19.07
N LEU A 401 -17.64 -28.42 -20.22
CA LEU A 401 -16.85 -28.29 -21.43
C LEU A 401 -15.55 -27.50 -21.21
N ILE A 402 -15.63 -26.33 -20.59
CA ILE A 402 -14.44 -25.51 -20.30
C ILE A 402 -13.53 -26.20 -19.28
N ARG A 403 -14.06 -26.81 -18.21
CA ARG A 403 -13.27 -27.64 -17.29
C ARG A 403 -12.56 -28.79 -18.01
N ASP A 404 -13.27 -29.44 -18.93
CA ASP A 404 -12.90 -30.73 -19.52
C ASP A 404 -12.05 -30.62 -20.80
N VAL A 405 -11.90 -29.42 -21.37
CA VAL A 405 -11.09 -29.17 -22.57
C VAL A 405 -10.03 -28.06 -22.37
N VAL A 406 -10.28 -27.06 -21.51
CA VAL A 406 -9.28 -26.01 -21.20
C VAL A 406 -8.47 -26.42 -19.97
N HIS A 407 -7.65 -27.46 -20.16
CA HIS A 407 -6.69 -27.96 -19.18
C HIS A 407 -5.29 -28.08 -19.79
N PHE A 408 -4.29 -28.22 -18.92
CA PHE A 408 -2.88 -28.24 -19.31
C PHE A 408 -2.37 -29.66 -19.64
N ASP A 409 -1.11 -29.77 -20.07
CA ASP A 409 -0.40 -31.04 -20.27
C ASP A 409 -0.24 -31.82 -18.95
N ASP A 410 -0.49 -33.14 -18.96
CA ASP A 410 -0.41 -34.04 -17.80
C ASP A 410 1.00 -34.06 -17.15
N ARG A 411 2.07 -33.72 -17.89
CA ARG A 411 3.43 -33.45 -17.35
C ARG A 411 3.42 -32.35 -16.30
N ILE A 412 2.69 -31.27 -16.55
CA ILE A 412 2.62 -30.09 -15.68
C ILE A 412 1.87 -30.45 -14.39
N TYR A 413 0.75 -31.19 -14.50
CA TYR A 413 0.05 -31.72 -13.33
C TYR A 413 0.87 -32.74 -12.56
N LYS A 414 1.68 -33.59 -13.23
CA LYS A 414 2.60 -34.52 -12.57
C LYS A 414 3.68 -33.77 -11.78
N CYS A 415 4.26 -32.71 -12.34
CA CYS A 415 5.24 -31.89 -11.64
C CYS A 415 4.63 -31.17 -10.43
N ALA A 416 3.46 -30.53 -10.61
CA ALA A 416 2.72 -29.95 -9.51
C ALA A 416 2.43 -31.00 -8.42
N HIS A 417 1.98 -32.21 -8.77
CA HIS A 417 1.70 -33.27 -7.79
C HIS A 417 2.93 -33.64 -6.95
N VAL A 418 4.10 -33.81 -7.57
CA VAL A 418 5.32 -34.18 -6.86
C VAL A 418 5.78 -33.06 -5.93
N ILE A 419 5.62 -31.79 -6.35
CA ILE A 419 5.85 -30.62 -5.48
C ILE A 419 4.86 -30.62 -4.30
N THR A 420 3.55 -30.76 -4.52
CA THR A 420 2.56 -30.72 -3.42
C THR A 420 2.73 -31.88 -2.44
N ARG A 421 3.11 -33.07 -2.92
CA ARG A 421 3.46 -34.23 -2.08
C ARG A 421 4.68 -33.98 -1.20
N TRP A 422 5.66 -33.21 -1.66
CA TRP A 422 6.84 -32.82 -0.88
C TRP A 422 6.54 -31.69 0.12
N LEU A 423 5.68 -30.73 -0.23
CA LEU A 423 5.28 -29.64 0.66
C LEU A 423 4.43 -30.11 1.85
N GLY A 424 3.62 -31.16 1.69
CA GLY A 424 2.76 -31.70 2.75
C GLY A 424 1.55 -30.80 3.05
N ASP A 425 1.38 -30.40 4.31
CA ASP A 425 0.38 -29.39 4.71
C ASP A 425 1.01 -27.98 4.58
N TYR A 426 0.49 -27.18 3.65
CA TYR A 426 0.99 -25.83 3.36
C TYR A 426 -0.15 -24.85 3.03
N SER A 427 0.06 -23.57 3.31
CA SER A 427 -0.75 -22.45 2.78
C SER A 427 -0.16 -21.90 1.50
N SER A 428 -0.94 -21.13 0.76
CA SER A 428 -0.53 -20.52 -0.51
C SER A 428 -0.91 -19.04 -0.61
N LEU A 429 -0.09 -18.29 -1.35
CA LEU A 429 -0.27 -16.86 -1.65
C LEU A 429 0.01 -16.62 -3.14
N HIS A 430 -0.88 -15.88 -3.81
CA HIS A 430 -0.57 -15.24 -5.08
C HIS A 430 -0.45 -13.72 -4.89
N ALA A 431 0.76 -13.19 -5.08
CA ALA A 431 1.11 -11.79 -4.89
C ALA A 431 1.65 -11.17 -6.18
N ARG A 432 0.87 -10.29 -6.81
CA ARG A 432 1.32 -9.47 -7.96
C ARG A 432 1.92 -8.17 -7.42
N ARG A 433 3.21 -7.91 -7.68
CA ARG A 433 3.90 -6.66 -7.28
C ARG A 433 4.71 -6.01 -8.41
N GLY A 434 4.99 -6.73 -9.50
CA GLY A 434 5.81 -6.26 -10.62
C GLY A 434 5.04 -5.61 -11.79
N ASP A 435 3.89 -5.00 -11.50
CA ASP A 435 3.04 -4.32 -12.50
C ASP A 435 2.22 -3.20 -11.85
N PHE A 436 2.43 -1.96 -12.32
CA PHE A 436 2.09 -0.73 -11.60
C PHE A 436 0.59 -0.42 -11.53
N GLN A 437 -0.25 -0.99 -12.41
CA GLN A 437 -1.66 -0.60 -12.49
C GLN A 437 -2.53 -1.19 -11.37
N TYR A 438 -2.10 -2.29 -10.74
CA TYR A 438 -2.90 -3.04 -9.76
C TYR A 438 -2.08 -3.53 -8.55
N SER A 439 -1.08 -2.77 -8.12
CA SER A 439 -0.26 -3.08 -6.95
C SER A 439 -1.03 -2.87 -5.63
N SER A 440 -2.00 -3.73 -5.35
CA SER A 440 -2.66 -3.77 -4.04
C SER A 440 -1.59 -4.03 -2.97
N GLN A 441 -1.45 -3.11 -2.02
CA GLN A 441 -0.57 -3.29 -0.86
C GLN A 441 -1.07 -4.45 0.00
N GLY A 442 -0.64 -5.66 -0.34
CA GLY A 442 -0.94 -6.88 0.39
C GLY A 442 -0.20 -6.84 1.74
N THR A 443 -0.88 -6.32 2.76
CA THR A 443 -0.34 -6.22 4.11
C THR A 443 0.02 -7.62 4.61
N GLU A 444 1.28 -7.80 4.98
CA GLU A 444 1.86 -9.12 5.31
C GLU A 444 1.07 -9.76 6.48
N GLU A 445 0.57 -8.94 7.41
CA GLU A 445 -0.39 -9.26 8.47
C GLU A 445 -1.69 -9.95 8.01
N VAL A 446 -2.29 -9.48 6.90
CA VAL A 446 -3.60 -9.97 6.43
C VAL A 446 -3.47 -11.37 5.83
N VAL A 447 -2.35 -11.65 5.17
CA VAL A 447 -2.03 -13.02 4.73
C VAL A 447 -1.80 -13.94 5.94
N LEU A 448 -1.03 -13.48 6.94
CA LEU A 448 -0.67 -14.26 8.14
C LEU A 448 -1.88 -14.77 8.94
N ARG A 449 -3.04 -14.10 8.87
CA ARG A 449 -4.31 -14.55 9.46
C ARG A 449 -4.80 -15.91 8.93
N SER A 450 -4.35 -16.32 7.74
CA SER A 450 -4.78 -17.56 7.07
C SER A 450 -3.80 -18.73 7.17
N VAL A 451 -2.60 -18.50 7.74
CA VAL A 451 -1.45 -19.43 7.74
C VAL A 451 -1.05 -19.76 9.18
N LYS A 452 -0.97 -21.04 9.55
CA LYS A 452 -0.58 -21.51 10.89
C LYS A 452 0.92 -21.29 11.13
N ARG A 453 1.35 -21.13 12.39
CA ARG A 453 2.79 -21.04 12.72
C ARG A 453 3.49 -22.37 12.40
N GLY A 454 4.67 -22.31 11.78
CA GLY A 454 5.40 -23.49 11.29
C GLY A 454 4.89 -24.06 9.95
N GLU A 455 3.71 -23.65 9.48
CA GLU A 455 3.17 -24.09 8.18
C GLU A 455 3.92 -23.44 7.01
N VAL A 456 4.25 -24.25 6.01
CA VAL A 456 4.92 -23.80 4.79
C VAL A 456 4.00 -22.86 4.02
N LEU A 457 4.57 -21.79 3.43
CA LEU A 457 3.87 -20.85 2.58
C LEU A 457 4.43 -20.91 1.16
N TRP A 458 3.66 -21.50 0.24
CA TRP A 458 3.94 -21.41 -1.19
C TRP A 458 3.57 -20.02 -1.74
N ILE A 459 4.47 -19.39 -2.49
CA ILE A 459 4.25 -18.06 -3.06
C ILE A 459 4.43 -18.09 -4.58
N ALA A 460 3.31 -17.97 -5.29
CA ALA A 460 3.30 -17.62 -6.71
C ALA A 460 3.40 -16.09 -6.83
N SER A 461 4.39 -15.57 -7.55
CA SER A 461 4.60 -14.12 -7.67
C SER A 461 5.49 -13.74 -8.85
N ASP A 462 5.28 -12.53 -9.38
CA ASP A 462 6.20 -11.85 -10.30
C ASP A 462 7.31 -11.04 -9.60
N ALA A 463 7.39 -11.13 -8.27
CA ALA A 463 8.40 -10.46 -7.43
C ALA A 463 9.53 -11.41 -7.00
N SER A 464 10.66 -10.83 -6.57
CA SER A 464 11.79 -11.60 -6.04
C SER A 464 11.41 -12.36 -4.76
N PHE A 465 11.96 -13.56 -4.56
CA PHE A 465 11.76 -14.35 -3.34
C PHE A 465 12.09 -13.56 -2.05
N ARG A 466 13.16 -12.74 -2.08
CA ARG A 466 13.58 -11.88 -0.94
C ARG A 466 12.47 -10.92 -0.47
N SER A 467 11.57 -10.53 -1.37
CA SER A 467 10.43 -9.63 -1.11
C SER A 467 9.39 -10.22 -0.14
N PHE A 468 9.49 -11.51 0.20
CA PHE A 468 8.55 -12.23 1.07
C PHE A 468 9.12 -12.68 2.43
N SER A 469 10.35 -12.27 2.74
CA SER A 469 11.08 -12.62 3.97
C SER A 469 10.40 -12.24 5.29
N ALA A 470 9.31 -11.47 5.27
CA ALA A 470 8.49 -11.22 6.45
C ALA A 470 7.75 -12.47 6.94
N PHE A 471 7.31 -13.35 6.03
CA PHE A 471 6.67 -14.60 6.39
C PHE A 471 7.66 -15.56 7.05
N GLU A 472 8.91 -15.62 6.54
CA GLU A 472 10.02 -16.33 7.20
C GLU A 472 10.25 -15.80 8.63
N ARG A 473 10.34 -14.46 8.80
CA ARG A 473 10.49 -13.84 10.14
C ARG A 473 9.28 -14.07 11.06
N ALA A 474 8.09 -14.27 10.51
CA ALA A 474 6.90 -14.68 11.25
C ALA A 474 6.84 -16.20 11.53
N GLY A 475 7.89 -16.96 11.22
CA GLY A 475 7.93 -18.42 11.43
C GLY A 475 7.01 -19.18 10.48
N ARG A 476 6.93 -18.77 9.21
CA ARG A 476 6.32 -19.49 8.09
C ARG A 476 7.42 -19.80 7.05
N PRO A 477 7.83 -21.05 6.84
CA PRO A 477 8.85 -21.38 5.85
C PRO A 477 8.35 -21.05 4.44
N VAL A 478 9.07 -20.19 3.69
CA VAL A 478 8.62 -19.73 2.37
C VAL A 478 9.22 -20.60 1.27
N VAL A 479 8.40 -20.97 0.28
CA VAL A 479 8.81 -21.68 -0.93
C VAL A 479 8.18 -21.02 -2.16
N SER A 480 8.88 -21.01 -3.29
CA SER A 480 8.29 -20.70 -4.60
C SER A 480 8.96 -21.51 -5.70
N LEU A 481 8.34 -21.57 -6.88
CA LEU A 481 8.95 -22.22 -8.05
C LEU A 481 10.29 -21.58 -8.43
N ALA A 482 10.41 -20.25 -8.37
CA ALA A 482 11.65 -19.54 -8.63
C ALA A 482 12.78 -19.92 -7.64
N TYR A 483 12.45 -20.23 -6.39
CA TYR A 483 13.40 -20.75 -5.40
C TYR A 483 13.85 -22.18 -5.72
N LEU A 484 12.92 -23.07 -6.09
CA LEU A 484 13.26 -24.43 -6.53
C LEU A 484 14.18 -24.43 -7.77
N LEU A 485 13.86 -23.59 -8.77
CA LEU A 485 14.68 -23.46 -9.98
C LEU A 485 16.07 -22.87 -9.70
N ASP A 486 16.23 -22.02 -8.67
CA ASP A 486 17.56 -21.58 -8.21
C ASP A 486 18.34 -22.71 -7.52
N LEU A 487 17.71 -23.47 -6.61
CA LEU A 487 18.32 -24.64 -5.98
C LEU A 487 18.78 -25.69 -7.01
N GLN A 488 17.94 -26.01 -8.00
CA GLN A 488 18.25 -26.97 -9.06
C GLN A 488 19.48 -26.51 -9.88
N ARG A 489 19.58 -25.21 -10.19
CA ARG A 489 20.74 -24.62 -10.88
C ARG A 489 22.02 -24.64 -10.04
N ARG A 490 21.92 -24.55 -8.71
CA ARG A 490 23.07 -24.71 -7.79
C ARG A 490 23.51 -26.17 -7.69
N GLN A 491 22.56 -27.10 -7.56
CA GLN A 491 22.80 -28.54 -7.53
C GLN A 491 23.53 -29.01 -8.79
N LYS A 492 23.07 -28.60 -9.98
CA LYS A 492 23.73 -28.88 -11.27
C LYS A 492 25.12 -28.25 -11.45
N ARG A 493 25.53 -27.36 -10.54
CA ARG A 493 26.87 -26.76 -10.48
C ARG A 493 27.72 -27.35 -9.34
N HIS A 494 27.27 -28.44 -8.71
CA HIS A 494 27.91 -29.08 -7.55
C HIS A 494 28.15 -28.14 -6.36
N ILE A 495 27.38 -27.05 -6.24
CA ILE A 495 27.46 -26.11 -5.13
C ILE A 495 26.80 -26.75 -3.91
N ILE A 496 27.50 -26.77 -2.77
CA ILE A 496 26.99 -27.35 -1.52
C ILE A 496 25.74 -26.56 -1.06
N ILE A 497 24.64 -27.27 -0.81
CA ILE A 497 23.38 -26.69 -0.31
C ILE A 497 23.21 -27.09 1.16
N GLU A 498 23.90 -26.37 2.05
CA GLU A 498 23.88 -26.63 3.50
C GLU A 498 22.52 -26.29 4.15
N ARG A 499 21.73 -25.44 3.50
CA ARG A 499 20.60 -24.76 4.12
C ARG A 499 19.28 -25.48 3.89
N ARG A 500 18.87 -26.29 4.87
CA ARG A 500 17.45 -26.67 5.05
C ARG A 500 16.64 -25.39 5.30
N LEU A 501 15.37 -25.40 4.90
CA LEU A 501 14.38 -24.45 5.43
C LEU A 501 13.92 -24.98 6.78
N ASP A 502 13.76 -24.11 7.78
CA ASP A 502 13.38 -24.53 9.13
C ASP A 502 12.02 -25.24 9.11
N GLY A 503 12.00 -26.54 9.40
CA GLY A 503 10.80 -27.38 9.35
C GLY A 503 10.49 -28.06 8.01
N LEU A 504 11.26 -27.83 6.93
CA LEU A 504 11.03 -28.47 5.62
C LEU A 504 12.29 -29.18 5.09
N SER A 505 12.11 -30.43 4.65
CA SER A 505 13.19 -31.24 4.07
C SER A 505 13.61 -30.73 2.68
N MET A 506 14.85 -31.01 2.28
CA MET A 506 15.30 -30.73 0.90
C MET A 506 14.43 -31.47 -0.13
N PRO A 507 14.12 -30.88 -1.30
CA PRO A 507 13.32 -31.54 -2.31
C PRO A 507 13.94 -32.88 -2.76
N PRO A 508 13.17 -33.98 -2.81
CA PRO A 508 13.66 -35.28 -3.25
C PRO A 508 13.95 -35.30 -4.74
N HIS A 509 14.67 -36.33 -5.20
CA HIS A 509 15.01 -36.54 -6.62
C HIS A 509 13.80 -36.45 -7.56
N GLU A 510 12.63 -36.93 -7.12
CA GLU A 510 11.38 -36.83 -7.88
C GLU A 510 11.03 -35.37 -8.25
N VAL A 511 11.23 -34.39 -7.35
CA VAL A 511 10.94 -32.96 -7.63
C VAL A 511 11.88 -32.42 -8.71
N TRP A 512 13.17 -32.75 -8.63
CA TRP A 512 14.16 -32.30 -9.61
C TRP A 512 13.89 -32.90 -10.99
N ALA A 513 13.71 -34.21 -11.08
CA ALA A 513 13.39 -34.91 -12.32
C ALA A 513 12.05 -34.44 -12.93
N ALA A 514 11.06 -34.08 -12.09
CA ALA A 514 9.82 -33.50 -12.58
C ALA A 514 10.01 -32.09 -13.15
N LEU A 515 10.79 -31.22 -12.49
CA LEU A 515 11.10 -29.87 -12.97
C LEU A 515 11.89 -29.85 -14.29
N GLU A 516 12.77 -30.84 -14.52
CA GLU A 516 13.49 -30.97 -15.80
C GLU A 516 12.59 -31.22 -17.02
N ASN A 517 11.36 -31.71 -16.79
CA ASN A 517 10.37 -31.97 -17.83
C ASN A 517 9.41 -30.79 -18.09
N ILE A 518 9.66 -29.63 -17.47
CA ILE A 518 8.83 -28.42 -17.58
C ILE A 518 9.57 -27.34 -18.36
N ARG A 519 8.91 -26.76 -19.36
CA ARG A 519 9.42 -25.67 -20.21
C ARG A 519 9.29 -24.33 -19.47
N GLU A 520 10.15 -23.37 -19.78
CA GLU A 520 10.22 -22.08 -19.08
C GLU A 520 8.89 -21.30 -19.09
N HIS A 521 8.14 -21.35 -20.20
CA HIS A 521 6.81 -20.75 -20.32
C HIS A 521 5.71 -21.52 -19.56
N GLU A 522 5.93 -22.77 -19.17
CA GLU A 522 4.99 -23.59 -18.38
C GLU A 522 5.09 -23.30 -16.87
N TYR A 523 6.15 -22.61 -16.39
CA TYR A 523 6.37 -22.36 -14.96
C TYR A 523 5.21 -21.66 -14.26
N GLY A 524 4.60 -20.64 -14.89
CA GLY A 524 3.43 -19.95 -14.32
C GLY A 524 2.21 -20.86 -14.13
N VAL A 525 2.12 -21.95 -14.91
CA VAL A 525 1.06 -22.95 -14.81
C VAL A 525 1.32 -23.91 -13.63
N VAL A 526 2.57 -24.32 -13.42
CA VAL A 526 2.97 -25.09 -12.22
C VAL A 526 2.66 -24.31 -10.94
N ASP A 527 2.96 -23.00 -10.93
CA ASP A 527 2.64 -22.11 -9.80
C ASP A 527 1.14 -22.02 -9.52
N VAL A 528 0.30 -21.95 -10.56
CA VAL A 528 -1.17 -21.99 -10.43
C VAL A 528 -1.65 -23.30 -9.78
N LEU A 529 -1.15 -24.45 -10.23
CA LEU A 529 -1.58 -25.76 -9.73
C LEU A 529 -1.11 -26.02 -8.30
N VAL A 530 0.12 -25.63 -7.95
CA VAL A 530 0.64 -25.77 -6.58
C VAL A 530 -0.06 -24.78 -5.64
N ALA A 531 -0.36 -23.55 -6.07
CA ALA A 531 -1.16 -22.62 -5.26
C ALA A 531 -2.62 -23.10 -5.08
N ALA A 532 -3.22 -23.76 -6.07
CA ALA A 532 -4.58 -24.28 -5.94
C ALA A 532 -4.71 -25.38 -4.87
N GLU A 533 -3.67 -26.18 -4.66
CA GLU A 533 -3.71 -27.31 -3.74
C GLU A 533 -3.46 -26.98 -2.26
N GLY A 534 -2.89 -25.82 -1.93
CA GLY A 534 -2.63 -25.44 -0.54
C GLY A 534 -3.89 -25.45 0.32
N ARG A 535 -3.75 -25.71 1.63
CA ARG A 535 -4.87 -25.72 2.60
C ARG A 535 -5.69 -24.44 2.47
N THR A 536 -5.04 -23.30 2.68
CA THR A 536 -5.59 -21.97 2.41
C THR A 536 -4.91 -21.31 1.21
N PHE A 537 -5.63 -20.42 0.53
CA PHE A 537 -5.11 -19.60 -0.56
C PHE A 537 -5.45 -18.13 -0.32
N THR A 538 -4.45 -17.24 -0.35
CA THR A 538 -4.66 -15.78 -0.37
C THR A 538 -4.34 -15.23 -1.75
N GLY A 539 -5.33 -14.67 -2.45
CA GLY A 539 -5.17 -14.09 -3.79
C GLY A 539 -5.02 -12.57 -3.81
N THR A 540 -4.47 -12.03 -4.89
CA THR A 540 -4.54 -10.60 -5.24
C THR A 540 -5.89 -10.28 -5.91
N TRP A 541 -6.63 -9.27 -5.45
CA TRP A 541 -8.04 -9.03 -5.84
C TRP A 541 -8.27 -8.64 -7.32
N PHE A 542 -7.33 -7.96 -7.96
CA PHE A 542 -7.44 -7.57 -9.38
C PHE A 542 -6.50 -8.43 -10.23
N SER A 543 -6.77 -9.74 -10.29
CA SER A 543 -5.89 -10.65 -11.04
C SER A 543 -6.59 -11.90 -11.56
N THR A 544 -6.57 -12.03 -12.88
CA THR A 544 -6.99 -13.22 -13.64
C THR A 544 -6.15 -14.47 -13.32
N PHE A 545 -4.95 -14.30 -12.73
CA PHE A 545 -4.11 -15.38 -12.19
C PHE A 545 -4.63 -15.86 -10.82
N SER A 546 -5.00 -14.96 -9.91
CA SER A 546 -5.72 -15.32 -8.68
C SER A 546 -7.04 -16.02 -9.00
N GLY A 547 -7.76 -15.52 -10.00
CA GLY A 547 -9.00 -16.11 -10.50
C GLY A 547 -8.81 -17.58 -10.91
N LEU A 548 -7.87 -17.88 -11.80
CA LEU A 548 -7.64 -19.28 -12.21
C LEU A 548 -7.37 -20.22 -11.03
N ILE A 549 -6.58 -19.78 -10.06
CA ILE A 549 -6.33 -20.55 -8.82
C ILE A 549 -7.64 -20.81 -8.06
N GLN A 550 -8.51 -19.80 -7.94
CA GLN A 550 -9.83 -19.93 -7.30
C GLN A 550 -10.74 -20.90 -8.05
N ARG A 551 -10.78 -20.86 -9.39
CA ARG A 551 -11.59 -21.79 -10.18
C ARG A 551 -11.11 -23.23 -10.03
N ILE A 552 -9.80 -23.46 -10.08
CA ILE A 552 -9.22 -24.79 -9.89
C ILE A 552 -9.44 -25.28 -8.46
N ARG A 553 -9.29 -24.44 -7.42
CA ARG A 553 -9.69 -24.78 -6.03
C ARG A 553 -11.12 -25.30 -5.95
N GLY A 554 -12.03 -24.62 -6.63
CA GLY A 554 -13.44 -25.02 -6.75
C GLY A 554 -13.64 -26.36 -7.44
N TYR A 555 -13.05 -26.57 -8.62
CA TYR A 555 -13.08 -27.87 -9.33
C TYR A 555 -12.46 -29.01 -8.50
N ARG A 556 -11.51 -28.69 -7.61
CA ARG A 556 -10.83 -29.61 -6.70
C ARG A 556 -11.55 -29.80 -5.36
N GLY A 557 -12.74 -29.22 -5.18
CA GLY A 557 -13.56 -29.38 -3.99
C GLY A 557 -12.95 -28.78 -2.71
N LYS A 558 -12.01 -27.83 -2.84
CA LYS A 558 -11.51 -27.05 -1.70
C LYS A 558 -12.65 -26.16 -1.18
N ASN A 559 -12.67 -25.86 0.12
CA ASN A 559 -13.73 -25.03 0.69
C ASN A 559 -13.52 -23.55 0.30
N ASP A 560 -14.57 -22.88 -0.16
CA ASP A 560 -14.53 -21.46 -0.48
C ASP A 560 -14.15 -20.61 0.76
N ARG A 561 -14.45 -21.09 1.98
CA ARG A 561 -14.03 -20.45 3.25
C ARG A 561 -12.51 -20.44 3.48
N ASP A 562 -11.78 -21.36 2.86
CA ASP A 562 -10.30 -21.42 2.90
C ASP A 562 -9.64 -20.53 1.82
N THR A 563 -10.42 -19.66 1.18
CA THR A 563 -9.95 -18.73 0.14
C THR A 563 -10.12 -17.29 0.61
N PHE A 564 -9.05 -16.51 0.47
CA PHE A 564 -8.90 -15.17 1.01
C PHE A 564 -8.34 -14.20 -0.04
N PHE A 565 -8.34 -12.91 0.26
CA PHE A 565 -7.62 -11.88 -0.52
C PHE A 565 -6.60 -11.10 0.32
N SER A 566 -5.52 -10.65 -0.33
CA SER A 566 -4.43 -9.88 0.31
C SER A 566 -4.81 -8.45 0.68
N SER A 567 -5.90 -7.91 0.13
CA SER A 567 -6.46 -6.61 0.53
C SER A 567 -7.24 -6.72 1.84
N ARG A 568 -6.88 -5.88 2.83
CA ARG A 568 -7.53 -5.78 4.14
C ARG A 568 -9.05 -5.62 4.07
N GLU A 569 -9.54 -4.80 3.12
CA GLU A 569 -10.97 -4.55 2.88
C GLU A 569 -11.74 -5.78 2.39
N ARG A 570 -11.06 -6.70 1.70
CA ARG A 570 -11.70 -7.76 0.89
C ARG A 570 -11.25 -9.16 1.30
N TRP A 571 -10.50 -9.27 2.41
CA TRP A 571 -9.86 -10.50 2.89
C TRP A 571 -10.82 -11.69 2.95
N ALA A 572 -11.99 -11.51 3.54
CA ALA A 572 -13.02 -12.55 3.71
C ALA A 572 -14.08 -12.56 2.58
N ALA A 573 -13.95 -11.74 1.53
CA ALA A 573 -15.02 -11.52 0.55
C ALA A 573 -15.30 -12.72 -0.40
N PHE A 574 -14.64 -13.86 -0.19
CA PHE A 574 -14.90 -15.14 -0.88
C PHE A 574 -15.61 -16.18 0.02
N GLN A 575 -15.77 -15.91 1.32
CA GLN A 575 -16.24 -16.88 2.32
C GLN A 575 -17.77 -17.09 2.37
N GLY A 576 -18.49 -16.66 1.34
CA GLY A 576 -19.93 -16.77 1.19
C GLY A 576 -20.32 -16.68 -0.29
N PHE A 577 -21.58 -17.00 -0.59
CA PHE A 577 -22.05 -17.04 -1.97
C PHE A 577 -22.31 -15.64 -2.52
N GLU A 578 -21.79 -15.34 -3.71
CA GLU A 578 -22.07 -14.12 -4.46
C GLU A 578 -22.29 -14.49 -5.93
N SER A 579 -23.28 -13.87 -6.56
CA SER A 579 -23.51 -13.98 -8.01
C SER A 579 -22.54 -13.09 -8.81
N PRO A 580 -22.20 -13.43 -10.06
CA PRO A 580 -21.27 -12.62 -10.85
C PRO A 580 -21.76 -11.18 -11.09
N ARG A 581 -20.87 -10.20 -10.85
CA ARG A 581 -21.13 -8.76 -10.96
C ARG A 581 -19.87 -7.98 -11.36
N ALA A 582 -20.06 -6.84 -12.01
CA ALA A 582 -18.97 -6.03 -12.57
C ALA A 582 -18.01 -5.46 -11.50
N PRO A 583 -16.73 -5.18 -11.84
CA PRO A 583 -16.05 -5.57 -13.09
C PRO A 583 -15.75 -7.07 -13.11
N LEU A 584 -16.02 -7.75 -14.24
CA LEU A 584 -16.00 -9.21 -14.29
C LEU A 584 -14.59 -9.84 -14.26
N TYR A 585 -13.54 -9.11 -14.66
CA TYR A 585 -12.17 -9.64 -14.72
C TYR A 585 -11.48 -9.85 -13.36
N GLN A 586 -12.03 -9.29 -12.28
CA GLN A 586 -11.28 -9.15 -11.02
C GLN A 586 -11.01 -10.51 -10.35
N ARG A 587 -12.00 -11.40 -10.34
CA ARG A 587 -11.97 -12.71 -9.67
C ARG A 587 -12.87 -13.74 -10.36
N GLU A 588 -12.98 -14.92 -9.77
CA GLU A 588 -13.98 -15.94 -10.14
C GLU A 588 -15.09 -16.02 -9.07
N TRP A 589 -16.21 -16.65 -9.41
CA TRP A 589 -17.36 -16.86 -8.51
C TRP A 589 -17.72 -18.34 -8.39
N PRO A 590 -18.30 -18.78 -7.25
CA PRO A 590 -18.71 -20.18 -7.07
C PRO A 590 -19.71 -20.73 -8.09
N ALA A 591 -20.37 -19.85 -8.85
CA ALA A 591 -21.18 -20.17 -10.02
C ALA A 591 -20.47 -21.03 -11.09
N ALA A 592 -19.14 -21.06 -11.10
CA ALA A 592 -18.32 -21.84 -12.02
C ALA A 592 -18.15 -23.32 -11.62
N TRP A 593 -18.18 -23.67 -10.33
CA TRP A 593 -17.91 -25.04 -9.86
C TRP A 593 -19.02 -25.65 -8.99
N ARG A 594 -19.77 -24.86 -8.23
CA ARG A 594 -20.84 -25.41 -7.39
C ARG A 594 -21.96 -25.99 -8.26
N GLY A 595 -22.28 -27.27 -8.08
CA GLY A 595 -23.28 -27.97 -8.87
C GLY A 595 -22.86 -28.30 -10.31
N ILE A 596 -21.60 -28.11 -10.70
CA ILE A 596 -21.15 -28.26 -12.10
C ILE A 596 -21.46 -29.63 -12.74
N ASP A 597 -21.45 -30.72 -11.98
CA ASP A 597 -21.80 -32.08 -12.48
C ASP A 597 -23.27 -32.46 -12.21
N SER A 598 -24.13 -31.47 -11.98
CA SER A 598 -25.58 -31.61 -11.75
C SER A 598 -26.40 -30.77 -12.73
N ASP A 599 -27.72 -30.94 -12.67
CA ASP A 599 -28.69 -30.26 -13.52
C ASP A 599 -29.41 -29.09 -12.81
N ILE A 600 -28.89 -28.67 -11.64
CA ILE A 600 -29.34 -27.49 -10.89
C ILE A 600 -28.35 -26.33 -10.99
N GLU A 601 -28.80 -25.10 -10.71
CA GLU A 601 -27.90 -23.95 -10.62
C GLU A 601 -27.00 -24.00 -9.38
N ALA A 602 -25.90 -23.25 -9.45
CA ALA A 602 -25.09 -22.95 -8.28
C ALA A 602 -25.89 -22.13 -7.26
N ALA A 603 -25.83 -22.53 -5.99
CA ALA A 603 -26.58 -21.92 -4.90
C ALA A 603 -25.71 -21.71 -3.64
N PRO A 604 -26.15 -20.88 -2.69
CA PRO A 604 -25.64 -20.87 -1.33
C PRO A 604 -25.83 -22.24 -0.66
N LEU A 605 -24.89 -22.63 0.20
CA LEU A 605 -25.04 -23.79 1.07
C LEU A 605 -25.96 -23.47 2.27
N ALA A 606 -26.54 -24.48 2.89
CA ALA A 606 -27.37 -24.29 4.08
C ALA A 606 -26.60 -23.58 5.21
N GLY A 607 -27.15 -22.47 5.72
CA GLY A 607 -26.50 -21.63 6.73
C GLY A 607 -25.33 -20.77 6.20
N GLU A 608 -25.09 -20.73 4.90
CA GLU A 608 -24.13 -19.81 4.29
C GLU A 608 -24.76 -18.44 4.02
N ARG A 609 -23.96 -17.37 4.15
CA ARG A 609 -24.40 -16.02 3.74
C ARG A 609 -24.39 -15.93 2.22
N SER A 610 -25.52 -15.57 1.63
CA SER A 610 -25.63 -15.09 0.26
C SER A 610 -25.56 -13.56 0.29
N TYR A 611 -24.68 -12.96 -0.50
CA TYR A 611 -24.53 -11.51 -0.60
C TYR A 611 -25.34 -10.97 -1.78
N ASP A 612 -26.28 -10.06 -1.52
CA ASP A 612 -26.96 -9.26 -2.54
C ASP A 612 -26.63 -7.77 -2.36
N ARG A 613 -26.64 -7.03 -3.48
CA ARG A 613 -26.48 -5.58 -3.71
C ARG A 613 -25.68 -4.77 -2.67
N ASP A 614 -26.22 -4.62 -1.47
CA ASP A 614 -25.77 -3.67 -0.47
C ASP A 614 -24.78 -4.30 0.54
N ASP A 615 -24.72 -5.63 0.62
CA ASP A 615 -24.11 -6.33 1.76
C ASP A 615 -22.57 -6.21 1.80
N VAL A 616 -21.86 -6.06 0.67
CA VAL A 616 -20.40 -5.88 0.70
C VAL A 616 -19.98 -4.49 1.19
N TRP A 617 -20.86 -3.49 1.10
CA TRP A 617 -20.69 -2.20 1.79
C TRP A 617 -21.24 -2.25 3.22
N GLN A 618 -22.33 -2.98 3.49
CA GLN A 618 -22.79 -3.18 4.87
C GLN A 618 -21.84 -4.05 5.69
N LEU A 619 -21.01 -4.93 5.10
CA LEU A 619 -19.97 -5.66 5.82
C LEU A 619 -18.91 -4.72 6.44
N GLN A 620 -18.73 -3.50 5.93
CA GLN A 620 -17.92 -2.46 6.59
C GLN A 620 -18.60 -1.85 7.83
N ARG A 621 -19.91 -2.07 8.00
CA ARG A 621 -20.72 -1.63 9.15
C ARG A 621 -21.09 -2.78 10.09
N ARG A 622 -21.13 -4.02 9.60
CA ARG A 622 -21.68 -5.22 10.28
C ARG A 622 -20.63 -6.26 10.69
N TYR A 623 -19.46 -6.28 10.04
CA TYR A 623 -18.28 -6.25 10.88
C TYR A 623 -18.17 -4.79 11.31
N PRO A 624 -18.30 -4.46 12.61
CA PRO A 624 -17.94 -3.13 13.03
C PRO A 624 -16.46 -2.92 12.65
N ALA A 625 -16.08 -1.68 12.34
CA ALA A 625 -14.70 -1.28 12.59
C ALA A 625 -14.44 -1.65 14.05
N LEU A 626 -13.57 -2.65 14.28
CA LEU A 626 -13.33 -3.23 15.60
C LEU A 626 -13.15 -2.08 16.58
N ASP A 627 -14.10 -1.98 17.53
CA ASP A 627 -14.44 -0.78 18.31
C ASP A 627 -13.18 0.05 18.56
N SER A 628 -13.19 1.35 18.28
CA SER A 628 -12.02 2.21 18.45
C SER A 628 -11.50 2.25 19.89
N LYS A 629 -12.26 1.72 20.86
CA LYS A 629 -11.84 1.44 22.25
C LYS A 629 -11.31 0.01 22.45
N SER A 630 -11.72 -0.95 21.62
CA SER A 630 -11.06 -2.27 21.48
C SER A 630 -9.79 -2.22 20.62
N TRP A 631 -9.56 -1.13 19.89
CA TRP A 631 -8.29 -0.80 19.23
C TRP A 631 -7.25 -0.37 20.26
N HIS A 632 -6.99 -1.23 21.24
CA HIS A 632 -5.67 -1.26 21.85
C HIS A 632 -4.65 -1.52 20.74
N PRO A 633 -3.66 -0.65 20.54
CA PRO A 633 -2.69 -0.84 19.47
C PRO A 633 -1.85 -2.10 19.75
N GLN A 634 -2.16 -3.21 19.08
CA GLN A 634 -1.39 -4.47 19.12
C GLN A 634 -0.68 -4.69 17.78
N THR A 635 0.46 -4.06 17.52
CA THR A 635 1.23 -3.16 18.41
C THR A 635 1.40 -1.78 17.79
N ALA A 636 0.98 -0.73 18.51
CA ALA A 636 1.88 0.41 18.59
C ALA A 636 3.11 -0.15 19.29
N CYS A 637 4.25 -0.12 18.61
CA CYS A 637 5.50 -0.62 19.16
C CYS A 637 5.77 0.02 20.53
N ASP A 638 6.60 -0.64 21.33
CA ASP A 638 7.05 -0.08 22.60
C ASP A 638 8.01 1.08 22.38
N LEU A 639 7.40 2.24 22.08
CA LEU A 639 8.02 3.54 22.03
C LEU A 639 8.39 3.95 23.46
N PRO A 640 9.61 4.49 23.68
CA PRO A 640 9.96 5.21 24.89
C PRO A 640 8.84 6.20 25.28
N PRO A 641 8.50 6.37 26.56
CA PRO A 641 7.41 7.25 26.98
C PRO A 641 7.52 8.67 26.42
N LYS A 642 8.75 9.20 26.34
CA LYS A 642 9.09 10.52 25.77
C LYS A 642 8.94 10.65 24.24
N MET A 643 8.58 9.58 23.53
CA MET A 643 8.15 9.61 22.13
C MET A 643 6.62 9.54 21.99
N ARG A 644 5.87 9.19 23.05
CA ARG A 644 4.40 9.09 23.04
C ARG A 644 3.76 10.43 23.43
N TYR A 645 4.07 11.47 22.67
CA TYR A 645 3.78 12.86 23.05
C TYR A 645 2.42 13.39 22.59
N TRP A 646 1.67 12.64 21.78
CA TRP A 646 0.45 13.08 21.10
C TRP A 646 -0.79 12.35 21.63
N SER A 647 -1.97 12.97 21.47
CA SER A 647 -3.29 12.39 21.76
C SER A 647 -4.20 12.43 20.53
N PRO A 648 -5.33 11.69 20.50
CA PRO A 648 -6.31 11.88 19.43
C PRO A 648 -6.83 13.34 19.44
N PRO A 649 -6.86 14.05 18.31
CA PRO A 649 -7.03 15.50 18.27
C PRO A 649 -8.40 15.96 18.78
N GLU A 650 -8.38 17.02 19.60
CA GLU A 650 -9.53 17.59 20.31
C GLU A 650 -10.23 16.65 21.31
N THR A 651 -9.56 15.57 21.74
CA THR A 651 -10.16 14.61 22.69
C THR A 651 -9.81 14.83 24.15
N SER A 652 -8.95 15.78 24.52
CA SER A 652 -8.72 16.09 25.94
C SER A 652 -9.93 16.78 26.57
N ASP A 653 -10.11 16.67 27.88
CA ASP A 653 -11.25 17.29 28.56
C ASP A 653 -11.19 18.84 28.52
N LEU A 654 -9.99 19.42 28.41
CA LEU A 654 -9.80 20.84 28.14
C LEU A 654 -10.37 21.23 26.77
N ASP A 655 -10.05 20.46 25.73
CA ASP A 655 -10.52 20.72 24.36
C ASP A 655 -12.04 20.58 24.24
N ARG A 656 -12.58 19.48 24.80
CA ARG A 656 -14.04 19.23 24.79
C ARG A 656 -14.82 20.34 25.49
N ARG A 657 -14.29 20.89 26.60
CA ARG A 657 -14.87 22.05 27.28
C ARG A 657 -14.83 23.29 26.38
N LEU A 658 -13.67 23.65 25.83
CA LEU A 658 -13.54 24.85 24.96
C LEU A 658 -14.44 24.80 23.72
N LEU A 659 -14.65 23.60 23.15
CA LEU A 659 -15.58 23.36 22.04
C LEU A 659 -17.05 23.46 22.49
N LYS A 660 -17.41 22.85 23.62
CA LYS A 660 -18.77 22.91 24.19
C LYS A 660 -19.17 24.34 24.55
N ASP A 661 -18.23 25.11 25.08
CA ASP A 661 -18.42 26.49 25.52
C ASP A 661 -18.37 27.49 24.34
N GLY A 662 -18.23 27.03 23.09
CA GLY A 662 -18.22 27.85 21.88
C GLY A 662 -16.98 28.75 21.71
N ARG A 663 -15.93 28.55 22.54
CA ARG A 663 -14.70 29.36 22.55
C ARG A 663 -13.77 29.05 21.38
N VAL A 664 -14.05 27.96 20.66
CA VAL A 664 -13.44 27.58 19.37
C VAL A 664 -14.59 27.38 18.37
N PRO A 665 -14.53 27.97 17.15
CA PRO A 665 -15.62 27.85 16.18
C PRO A 665 -15.96 26.39 15.80
N PRO A 666 -17.22 26.10 15.41
CA PRO A 666 -17.58 24.80 14.86
C PRO A 666 -16.90 24.57 13.50
N LEU A 667 -16.65 23.30 13.16
CA LEU A 667 -16.24 22.90 11.82
C LEU A 667 -17.45 22.56 10.98
N ASN A 668 -17.69 23.36 9.95
CA ASN A 668 -18.63 23.04 8.88
C ASN A 668 -17.83 22.75 7.61
N ARG A 669 -18.23 21.69 6.89
CA ARG A 669 -17.66 21.34 5.58
C ARG A 669 -18.36 22.15 4.47
N ASP A 670 -18.38 23.47 4.62
CA ASP A 670 -19.03 24.43 3.71
C ASP A 670 -18.07 25.51 3.19
N ARG A 671 -17.05 25.87 3.97
CA ARG A 671 -15.99 26.81 3.63
C ARG A 671 -14.63 26.13 3.70
N PHE A 672 -13.75 26.46 2.76
CA PHE A 672 -12.48 25.78 2.55
C PHE A 672 -11.30 26.74 2.63
N LEU A 673 -10.15 26.20 3.02
CA LEU A 673 -8.85 26.87 2.96
C LEU A 673 -7.90 25.98 2.16
N THR A 674 -7.34 26.54 1.09
CA THR A 674 -6.37 25.88 0.20
C THR A 674 -5.04 26.64 0.27
N PHE A 675 -3.90 26.03 -0.09
CA PHE A 675 -2.62 26.71 0.01
C PHE A 675 -1.55 26.23 -0.98
N VAL A 676 -0.58 27.10 -1.30
CA VAL A 676 0.66 26.75 -2.00
C VAL A 676 1.72 26.35 -0.96
N PRO A 677 2.26 25.12 -0.95
CA PRO A 677 3.33 24.72 -0.04
C PRO A 677 4.65 25.48 -0.29
N ASP A 678 5.50 25.57 0.75
CA ASP A 678 6.86 26.08 0.60
C ASP A 678 7.71 25.22 -0.35
N LEU A 679 8.58 25.87 -1.14
CA LEU A 679 9.45 25.18 -2.11
C LEU A 679 10.83 24.78 -1.51
N GLY A 680 11.07 25.06 -0.23
CA GLY A 680 12.24 24.61 0.51
C GLY A 680 12.11 23.19 1.05
N GLY A 681 13.12 22.77 1.84
CA GLY A 681 13.14 21.44 2.48
C GLY A 681 11.95 21.21 3.41
N PHE A 682 11.59 19.95 3.65
CA PHE A 682 10.31 19.57 4.28
C PHE A 682 9.97 20.29 5.60
N ASN A 683 10.94 20.65 6.45
CA ASN A 683 10.64 21.36 7.69
C ASN A 683 10.18 22.81 7.51
N ASN A 684 10.43 23.41 6.34
CA ASN A 684 9.82 24.68 5.94
C ASN A 684 8.36 24.45 5.49
N VAL A 685 8.11 23.37 4.73
CA VAL A 685 6.75 22.93 4.35
C VAL A 685 5.91 22.65 5.58
N ARG A 686 6.50 21.99 6.59
CA ARG A 686 5.90 21.75 7.92
C ARG A 686 5.51 23.06 8.59
N LEU A 687 6.41 24.05 8.66
CA LEU A 687 6.10 25.35 9.28
C LEU A 687 4.93 26.05 8.57
N ALA A 688 4.91 26.04 7.23
CA ALA A 688 3.79 26.60 6.48
C ALA A 688 2.48 25.84 6.73
N LEU A 689 2.52 24.50 6.73
CA LEU A 689 1.40 23.61 7.04
C LEU A 689 0.81 23.88 8.43
N GLU A 690 1.64 24.03 9.46
CA GLU A 690 1.22 24.30 10.84
C GLU A 690 0.40 25.60 10.93
N ASN A 691 0.83 26.65 10.25
CA ASN A 691 0.11 27.91 10.20
C ASN A 691 -1.26 27.76 9.51
N VAL A 692 -1.34 27.10 8.35
CA VAL A 692 -2.62 26.94 7.63
C VAL A 692 -3.58 25.95 8.31
N VAL A 693 -3.09 24.96 9.05
CA VAL A 693 -3.91 24.10 9.93
C VAL A 693 -4.59 24.94 11.01
N VAL A 694 -3.85 25.83 11.66
CA VAL A 694 -4.40 26.70 12.72
C VAL A 694 -5.35 27.75 12.15
N LEU A 695 -5.00 28.41 11.03
CA LEU A 695 -5.89 29.37 10.36
C LEU A 695 -7.19 28.72 9.88
N ALA A 696 -7.12 27.51 9.30
CA ALA A 696 -8.32 26.77 8.87
C ALA A 696 -9.20 26.43 10.07
N ARG A 697 -8.62 25.87 11.15
CA ARG A 697 -9.38 25.52 12.36
C ARG A 697 -10.00 26.74 13.04
N ALA A 698 -9.24 27.83 13.17
CA ALA A 698 -9.64 29.06 13.85
C ALA A 698 -10.76 29.81 13.14
N THR A 699 -10.95 29.57 11.84
CA THR A 699 -12.01 30.20 11.04
C THR A 699 -13.21 29.29 10.79
N GLY A 700 -13.16 28.03 11.26
CA GLY A 700 -14.16 27.01 10.96
C GLY A 700 -14.17 26.60 9.48
N ARG A 701 -13.01 26.62 8.81
CA ARG A 701 -12.80 26.17 7.42
C ARG A 701 -12.22 24.76 7.39
N THR A 702 -12.58 23.97 6.38
CA THR A 702 -11.90 22.70 6.07
C THR A 702 -10.61 22.99 5.29
N LEU A 703 -9.46 22.54 5.79
CA LEU A 703 -8.17 22.58 5.09
C LEU A 703 -8.16 21.57 3.94
N VAL A 704 -7.73 22.03 2.77
CA VAL A 704 -7.46 21.19 1.59
C VAL A 704 -5.96 21.04 1.44
N LEU A 705 -5.47 19.80 1.53
CA LEU A 705 -4.07 19.48 1.28
C LEU A 705 -3.73 19.61 -0.22
N PRO A 706 -2.48 20.00 -0.56
CA PRO A 706 -2.01 20.05 -1.94
C PRO A 706 -2.03 18.65 -2.59
N PRO A 707 -2.01 18.55 -3.93
CA PRO A 707 -1.83 17.28 -4.61
C PRO A 707 -0.48 16.61 -4.28
N PRO A 708 -0.38 15.27 -4.35
CA PRO A 708 0.86 14.55 -4.10
C PRO A 708 2.01 15.00 -5.00
N GLN A 709 3.11 15.46 -4.41
CA GLN A 709 4.23 16.06 -5.15
C GLN A 709 5.60 15.62 -4.60
N THR A 710 6.66 15.79 -5.37
CA THR A 710 8.04 15.67 -4.87
C THR A 710 8.37 16.87 -3.98
N TYR A 711 9.16 16.71 -2.92
CA TYR A 711 9.63 17.81 -2.09
C TYR A 711 11.12 18.09 -2.29
N TYR A 712 11.59 19.28 -1.88
CA TYR A 712 13.01 19.62 -1.94
C TYR A 712 13.83 18.67 -1.04
N LEU A 713 15.02 18.28 -1.50
CA LEU A 713 15.88 17.21 -0.94
C LEU A 713 15.29 15.79 -0.92
N PHE A 714 14.07 15.53 -1.41
CA PHE A 714 13.48 14.18 -1.45
C PHE A 714 13.99 13.37 -2.66
N THR A 715 15.31 13.22 -2.77
CA THR A 715 16.03 12.59 -3.90
C THR A 715 16.39 11.11 -3.70
N ALA A 716 16.17 10.55 -2.51
CA ALA A 716 16.58 9.20 -2.11
C ALA A 716 15.42 8.17 -2.18
N CYS A 717 14.52 8.30 -3.16
CA CYS A 717 13.35 7.42 -3.24
C CYS A 717 13.71 5.96 -3.59
N LYS A 718 13.10 5.00 -2.86
CA LYS A 718 13.22 3.55 -3.10
C LYS A 718 12.07 2.98 -3.96
N GLU A 719 10.84 3.43 -3.69
CA GLU A 719 9.62 2.95 -4.34
C GLU A 719 8.70 4.12 -4.76
N LYS A 720 8.54 5.13 -3.90
CA LYS A 720 7.75 6.34 -4.16
C LYS A 720 8.61 7.61 -4.02
N CYS A 721 8.49 8.56 -4.95
CA CYS A 721 9.23 9.83 -4.94
C CYS A 721 8.35 11.06 -4.67
N ALA A 722 7.05 10.99 -4.97
CA ALA A 722 6.06 12.04 -4.74
C ALA A 722 5.06 11.60 -3.66
N PHE A 723 4.69 12.52 -2.76
CA PHE A 723 3.90 12.23 -1.55
C PHE A 723 2.82 13.29 -1.36
N GLY A 724 1.64 12.89 -0.90
CA GLY A 724 0.71 13.77 -0.19
C GLY A 724 1.24 14.09 1.21
N LEU A 725 0.84 15.23 1.79
CA LEU A 725 1.26 15.59 3.15
C LEU A 725 0.70 14.59 4.19
N GLU A 726 -0.47 14.03 3.92
CA GLU A 726 -1.11 12.96 4.68
C GLU A 726 -0.34 11.63 4.70
N GLU A 727 0.56 11.38 3.75
CA GLU A 727 1.39 10.16 3.75
C GLU A 727 2.61 10.28 4.66
N LEU A 728 3.09 11.51 4.84
CA LEU A 728 4.22 11.86 5.69
C LEU A 728 3.77 12.20 7.12
N LEU A 729 2.55 12.76 7.24
CA LEU A 729 1.91 13.22 8.47
C LEU A 729 0.47 12.69 8.57
N PRO A 730 0.26 11.38 8.77
CA PRO A 730 -1.07 10.75 8.73
C PRO A 730 -2.04 11.23 9.83
N GLY A 731 -1.54 11.92 10.87
CA GLY A 731 -2.39 12.59 11.85
C GLY A 731 -3.32 13.65 11.25
N LEU A 732 -2.98 14.24 10.10
CA LEU A 732 -3.80 15.21 9.38
C LEU A 732 -5.20 14.66 9.06
N LEU A 733 -5.29 13.41 8.59
CA LEU A 733 -6.56 12.80 8.20
C LEU A 733 -7.33 12.14 9.36
N ALA A 734 -6.89 12.31 10.61
CA ALA A 734 -7.65 11.89 11.79
C ALA A 734 -8.97 12.69 11.99
N ARG A 735 -9.10 13.84 11.31
CA ARG A 735 -10.29 14.70 11.34
C ARG A 735 -10.70 15.11 9.92
N LYS A 736 -11.55 14.30 9.28
CA LYS A 736 -12.09 14.51 7.91
C LYS A 736 -13.11 15.67 7.80
N ASP A 737 -13.46 16.25 8.93
CA ASP A 737 -14.19 17.51 9.11
C ASP A 737 -13.26 18.74 9.17
N LEU A 738 -11.96 18.54 9.48
CA LEU A 738 -10.93 19.57 9.47
C LEU A 738 -10.05 19.53 8.21
N VAL A 739 -9.69 18.34 7.72
CA VAL A 739 -8.72 18.17 6.63
C VAL A 739 -9.21 17.18 5.58
N ILE A 740 -9.14 17.58 4.31
CA ILE A 740 -9.39 16.73 3.13
C ILE A 740 -8.25 16.84 2.12
N THR A 741 -8.12 15.85 1.24
CA THR A 741 -7.12 15.84 0.15
C THR A 741 -7.58 16.69 -1.04
N ALA A 742 -6.63 17.09 -1.91
CA ALA A 742 -6.93 17.77 -3.18
C ALA A 742 -7.95 16.99 -4.03
N ARG A 743 -7.85 15.66 -4.08
CA ARG A 743 -8.80 14.79 -4.80
C ARG A 743 -10.21 14.87 -4.20
N GLU A 744 -10.36 14.76 -2.87
CA GLU A 744 -11.66 14.83 -2.20
C GLU A 744 -12.32 16.20 -2.44
N PHE A 745 -11.58 17.29 -2.27
CA PHE A 745 -12.08 18.63 -2.58
C PHE A 745 -12.50 18.79 -4.05
N PHE A 746 -11.65 18.35 -5.00
CA PHE A 746 -11.92 18.50 -6.42
C PHE A 746 -13.10 17.65 -6.92
N SER A 747 -13.28 16.45 -6.37
CA SER A 747 -14.33 15.51 -6.82
C SER A 747 -15.65 15.63 -6.05
N GLU A 748 -15.64 16.08 -4.79
CA GLU A 748 -16.85 16.17 -3.94
C GLU A 748 -17.31 17.62 -3.74
N GLU A 749 -16.40 18.59 -3.65
CA GLU A 749 -16.71 19.96 -3.20
C GLU A 749 -16.77 20.98 -4.32
N VAL A 750 -15.80 21.00 -5.24
CA VAL A 750 -15.79 21.92 -6.40
C VAL A 750 -17.12 21.86 -7.20
N PRO A 751 -17.70 20.68 -7.51
CA PRO A 751 -19.01 20.59 -8.17
C PRO A 751 -20.18 21.11 -7.31
N ARG A 752 -20.10 20.96 -5.97
CA ARG A 752 -21.11 21.45 -5.03
C ARG A 752 -21.08 22.98 -4.91
N LEU A 753 -19.89 23.56 -5.00
CA LEU A 753 -19.65 25.00 -4.99
C LEU A 753 -19.95 25.68 -6.33
N LYS A 754 -20.25 24.92 -7.40
CA LYS A 754 -20.50 25.40 -8.77
C LYS A 754 -19.35 26.25 -9.33
N VAL A 755 -18.12 25.83 -9.06
CA VAL A 755 -16.91 26.42 -9.60
C VAL A 755 -16.47 25.60 -10.82
N ASP A 756 -16.20 26.25 -11.94
CA ASP A 756 -15.67 25.61 -13.15
C ASP A 756 -14.13 25.55 -13.10
N PRO A 757 -13.51 24.35 -13.02
CA PRO A 757 -12.06 24.21 -13.06
C PRO A 757 -11.53 24.11 -14.50
N PRO A 758 -10.21 24.35 -14.73
CA PRO A 758 -9.56 24.10 -16.01
C PRO A 758 -9.69 22.62 -16.42
N GLN A 759 -9.84 22.37 -17.72
CA GLN A 759 -10.08 21.02 -18.29
C GLN A 759 -8.99 19.97 -18.01
N HIS A 760 -7.83 20.39 -17.48
CA HIS A 760 -6.71 19.51 -17.11
C HIS A 760 -6.42 19.48 -15.60
N LEU A 761 -7.29 20.06 -14.77
CA LEU A 761 -7.05 20.09 -13.32
C LEU A 761 -7.21 18.70 -12.67
N SER A 762 -8.08 17.87 -13.24
CA SER A 762 -8.20 16.42 -12.96
C SER A 762 -6.85 15.70 -13.06
N ASP A 763 -5.99 16.15 -13.96
CA ASP A 763 -4.77 15.44 -14.35
C ASP A 763 -3.61 15.69 -13.37
N VAL A 764 -3.78 16.64 -12.43
CA VAL A 764 -2.77 17.05 -11.44
C VAL A 764 -3.18 16.87 -9.98
N VAL A 765 -4.48 16.73 -9.66
CA VAL A 765 -4.94 16.50 -8.26
C VAL A 765 -4.52 15.15 -7.67
N ASP A 766 -4.19 14.19 -8.54
CA ASP A 766 -3.76 12.84 -8.17
C ASP A 766 -2.24 12.76 -7.90
N ARG A 767 -1.47 13.55 -8.64
CA ARG A 767 -0.03 13.76 -8.51
C ARG A 767 0.39 14.90 -9.43
N CYS A 768 1.37 15.71 -9.01
CA CYS A 768 1.96 16.75 -9.84
C CYS A 768 3.47 16.94 -9.60
N THR A 769 4.12 17.72 -10.46
CA THR A 769 5.54 18.09 -10.34
C THR A 769 5.67 19.59 -9.99
N PRO A 770 6.43 19.99 -8.95
CA PRO A 770 6.42 21.35 -8.41
C PRO A 770 7.34 22.34 -9.17
N THR A 771 7.24 22.41 -10.50
CA THR A 771 7.88 23.46 -11.32
C THR A 771 6.99 23.83 -12.50
N LYS A 772 6.97 25.13 -12.84
CA LYS A 772 6.26 25.65 -14.02
C LYS A 772 6.79 25.10 -15.35
N LYS A 773 7.98 24.47 -15.37
CA LYS A 773 8.57 23.82 -16.55
C LYS A 773 8.05 22.40 -16.81
N ALA A 774 7.36 21.77 -15.86
CA ALA A 774 6.85 20.41 -16.02
C ALA A 774 5.48 20.37 -16.73
N GLY A 775 5.28 19.39 -17.62
CA GLY A 775 3.98 19.20 -18.29
C GLY A 775 2.86 18.72 -17.37
N ASP A 776 3.18 18.25 -16.16
CA ASP A 776 2.27 17.93 -15.04
C ASP A 776 2.49 18.88 -13.85
N SER A 777 2.77 20.15 -14.15
CA SER A 777 3.04 21.21 -13.17
C SER A 777 1.95 21.34 -12.10
N CYS A 778 2.35 21.30 -10.83
CA CYS A 778 1.48 21.64 -9.70
C CYS A 778 0.96 23.08 -9.78
N PHE A 779 1.63 23.97 -10.52
CA PHE A 779 1.17 25.34 -10.72
C PHE A 779 -0.08 25.45 -11.60
N LEU A 780 -0.50 24.39 -12.32
CA LEU A 780 -1.85 24.35 -12.90
C LEU A 780 -2.94 24.40 -11.82
N TRP A 781 -2.66 23.84 -10.63
CA TRP A 781 -3.52 23.89 -9.45
C TRP A 781 -3.29 25.16 -8.62
N TYR A 782 -2.03 25.53 -8.36
CA TYR A 782 -1.74 26.73 -7.57
C TYR A 782 -2.13 28.03 -8.31
N ASP A 783 -1.75 28.21 -9.58
CA ASP A 783 -2.06 29.44 -10.33
C ASP A 783 -3.59 29.57 -10.58
N TRP A 784 -4.33 28.46 -10.71
CA TRP A 784 -5.80 28.50 -10.81
C TRP A 784 -6.46 28.92 -9.50
N LEU A 785 -6.11 28.26 -8.38
CA LEU A 785 -6.65 28.62 -7.06
C LEU A 785 -6.30 30.07 -6.71
N GLU A 786 -5.09 30.52 -7.02
CA GLU A 786 -4.67 31.91 -6.82
C GLU A 786 -5.46 32.88 -7.70
N SER A 787 -5.67 32.58 -8.99
CA SER A 787 -6.40 33.47 -9.92
C SER A 787 -7.90 33.60 -9.63
N ASN A 788 -8.49 32.69 -8.84
CA ASN A 788 -9.94 32.65 -8.56
C ASN A 788 -10.28 32.86 -7.08
N PHE A 789 -9.40 32.49 -6.16
CA PHE A 789 -9.63 32.50 -4.71
C PHE A 789 -8.42 33.01 -3.89
N GLY A 790 -7.37 33.50 -4.56
CA GLY A 790 -6.18 34.07 -3.93
C GLY A 790 -6.46 35.41 -3.26
N ASP A 791 -5.74 35.70 -2.19
CA ASP A 791 -5.85 36.97 -1.49
C ASP A 791 -5.16 38.12 -2.27
N PRO A 792 -5.88 39.17 -2.67
CA PRO A 792 -5.31 40.25 -3.49
C PRO A 792 -4.37 41.16 -2.70
N GLU A 793 -4.59 41.34 -1.38
CA GLU A 793 -3.74 42.19 -0.52
C GLU A 793 -2.40 41.51 -0.17
N HIS A 794 -2.29 40.22 -0.51
CA HIS A 794 -1.19 39.31 -0.23
C HIS A 794 -1.08 38.89 1.25
N PHE A 795 -0.64 37.66 1.45
CA PHE A 795 -0.61 37.02 2.77
C PHE A 795 0.27 37.81 3.78
N PRO A 796 -0.17 38.04 5.04
CA PRO A 796 0.56 38.90 5.97
C PRO A 796 1.91 38.31 6.38
N ASP A 797 3.01 39.05 6.16
CA ASP A 797 4.38 38.57 6.35
C ASP A 797 4.69 38.30 7.84
N VAL A 798 5.17 37.09 8.15
CA VAL A 798 5.46 36.66 9.54
C VAL A 798 6.48 37.55 10.28
N GLY A 799 7.34 38.25 9.54
CA GLY A 799 8.32 39.19 10.07
C GLY A 799 7.79 40.61 10.26
N LEU A 800 6.69 40.99 9.61
CA LEU A 800 6.13 42.36 9.60
C LEU A 800 4.73 42.47 10.21
N GLN A 801 4.00 41.36 10.37
CA GLN A 801 2.61 41.33 10.82
C GLN A 801 2.36 40.22 11.87
N CYS A 802 1.28 40.38 12.63
CA CYS A 802 0.77 39.41 13.60
C CYS A 802 -0.74 39.21 13.39
N VAL A 803 -1.21 37.98 13.42
CA VAL A 803 -2.64 37.68 13.32
C VAL A 803 -3.22 37.50 14.72
N VAL A 804 -4.17 38.34 15.11
CA VAL A 804 -4.84 38.29 16.43
C VAL A 804 -6.27 37.81 16.29
N PHE A 805 -6.64 36.80 17.09
CA PHE A 805 -8.01 36.32 17.24
C PHE A 805 -8.54 36.60 18.66
N GLY A 806 -9.81 37.00 18.77
CA GLY A 806 -10.49 37.28 20.03
C GLY A 806 -10.48 38.76 20.45
N ASN A 807 -10.29 39.02 21.75
CA ASN A 807 -10.33 40.37 22.31
C ASN A 807 -9.12 41.20 21.84
N LYS A 808 -9.37 42.29 21.10
CA LYS A 808 -8.36 43.19 20.54
C LYS A 808 -7.84 44.23 21.53
N SER A 809 -8.44 44.30 22.72
CA SER A 809 -8.01 45.11 23.86
C SER A 809 -7.28 44.27 24.92
N ASP A 810 -6.65 43.16 24.52
CA ASP A 810 -5.79 42.35 25.39
C ASP A 810 -4.37 42.95 25.46
N ASP A 811 -3.89 43.25 26.66
CA ASP A 811 -2.60 43.91 26.89
C ASP A 811 -1.40 43.09 26.36
N GLY A 812 -1.55 41.77 26.24
CA GLY A 812 -0.54 40.87 25.70
C GLY A 812 -0.29 41.05 24.20
N ILE A 813 -1.22 41.64 23.45
CA ILE A 813 -1.07 41.90 22.00
C ILE A 813 0.11 42.83 21.73
N ALA A 814 0.27 43.88 22.54
CA ALA A 814 1.36 44.85 22.36
C ALA A 814 2.74 44.18 22.52
N ASP A 815 2.87 43.28 23.51
CA ASP A 815 4.10 42.54 23.79
C ASP A 815 4.42 41.44 22.74
N PHE A 816 3.38 40.80 22.21
CA PHE A 816 3.49 39.81 21.13
C PHE A 816 3.89 40.46 19.78
N CYS A 817 3.31 41.62 19.48
CA CYS A 817 3.56 42.36 18.23
C CYS A 817 4.83 43.24 18.28
N ALA A 818 5.44 43.39 19.45
CA ALA A 818 6.62 44.23 19.68
C ALA A 818 7.79 43.91 18.72
N PRO A 819 8.59 44.93 18.32
CA PRO A 819 9.74 44.79 17.42
C PRO A 819 10.96 44.12 18.07
N ARG A 820 10.79 42.86 18.49
CA ARG A 820 11.84 42.04 19.09
C ARG A 820 12.76 41.51 17.97
N THR A 821 13.79 42.26 17.52
CA THR A 821 14.72 41.83 16.45
C THR A 821 16.17 41.63 16.94
N GLN A 822 16.95 40.83 16.21
CA GLN A 822 18.41 40.73 16.34
C GLN A 822 19.18 41.32 15.14
N ILE A 823 18.47 41.88 14.16
CA ILE A 823 19.04 42.35 12.88
C ILE A 823 18.48 43.75 12.61
N ASN A 824 19.35 44.63 12.09
CA ASN A 824 19.14 46.08 11.98
C ASN A 824 17.73 46.50 11.53
N GLY A 825 17.08 47.35 12.34
CA GLY A 825 15.75 47.90 12.08
C GLY A 825 14.68 47.29 12.98
N ALA A 826 14.26 48.06 13.99
CA ALA A 826 13.11 47.72 14.83
C ALA A 826 11.81 48.17 14.12
N VAL A 827 11.23 47.30 13.30
CA VAL A 827 9.91 47.52 12.69
C VAL A 827 8.86 46.82 13.57
N ALA A 828 7.96 47.59 14.18
CA ALA A 828 6.85 47.05 14.97
C ALA A 828 5.91 46.26 14.05
N ARG A 829 5.48 45.06 14.47
CA ARG A 829 4.64 44.23 13.62
C ARG A 829 3.22 44.77 13.60
N GLN A 830 2.66 44.97 12.41
CA GLN A 830 1.27 45.43 12.25
C GLN A 830 0.33 44.34 12.75
N VAL A 831 -0.64 44.74 13.58
CA VAL A 831 -1.72 43.86 14.03
C VAL A 831 -2.71 43.64 12.88
N VAL A 832 -2.98 42.39 12.56
CA VAL A 832 -4.00 41.94 11.61
C VAL A 832 -5.13 41.27 12.38
N ASP A 833 -6.35 41.73 12.14
CA ASP A 833 -7.58 41.22 12.72
C ASP A 833 -7.92 39.86 12.09
N GLY A 834 -7.56 38.76 12.76
CA GLY A 834 -7.70 37.40 12.24
C GLY A 834 -9.15 36.98 12.04
N ASP A 835 -10.03 37.41 12.95
CA ASP A 835 -11.47 37.18 12.86
C ASP A 835 -12.08 37.91 11.66
N ALA A 836 -11.73 39.18 11.42
CA ALA A 836 -12.26 39.94 10.28
C ALA A 836 -11.68 39.49 8.94
N TYR A 837 -10.36 39.25 8.86
CA TYR A 837 -9.66 38.96 7.61
C TYR A 837 -9.92 37.52 7.11
N TYR A 838 -9.67 36.50 7.95
CA TYR A 838 -9.83 35.10 7.54
C TYR A 838 -11.24 34.54 7.76
N GLY A 839 -12.04 35.17 8.64
CA GLY A 839 -13.43 34.79 8.94
C GLY A 839 -14.46 35.19 7.87
N THR A 840 -14.03 35.85 6.80
CA THR A 840 -14.85 36.21 5.63
C THR A 840 -15.69 35.04 5.10
N ASN A 841 -16.89 35.32 4.57
CA ASN A 841 -17.83 34.30 4.08
C ASN A 841 -17.48 33.72 2.69
N THR A 842 -16.22 33.82 2.25
CA THR A 842 -15.76 33.24 0.98
C THR A 842 -15.76 31.71 1.04
N PRO A 843 -16.44 31.00 0.12
CA PRO A 843 -16.50 29.53 0.16
C PRO A 843 -15.14 28.85 0.01
N ILE A 844 -14.21 29.48 -0.70
CA ILE A 844 -12.81 29.05 -0.84
C ILE A 844 -11.93 30.26 -0.54
N LEU A 845 -10.86 30.05 0.22
CA LEU A 845 -9.75 30.98 0.39
C LEU A 845 -8.45 30.27 -0.03
N HIS A 846 -7.60 30.93 -0.80
CA HIS A 846 -6.31 30.39 -1.23
C HIS A 846 -5.14 31.22 -0.68
N LEU A 847 -4.26 30.57 0.09
CA LEU A 847 -3.11 31.21 0.72
C LEU A 847 -1.80 30.85 0.00
N ARG A 848 -1.15 31.86 -0.60
CA ARG A 848 0.24 31.76 -1.04
C ARG A 848 1.15 31.74 0.19
N THR A 849 1.70 30.58 0.54
CA THR A 849 2.58 30.45 1.74
C THR A 849 4.07 30.57 1.43
N CYS A 850 4.44 30.60 0.14
CA CYS A 850 5.81 30.74 -0.32
C CYS A 850 6.02 32.05 -1.09
N GLY A 851 7.20 32.66 -0.96
CA GLY A 851 7.46 34.03 -1.41
C GLY A 851 7.53 34.16 -2.93
N VAL A 852 7.33 35.38 -3.44
CA VAL A 852 7.30 35.65 -4.89
C VAL A 852 8.64 35.29 -5.55
N ALA A 853 9.77 35.50 -4.86
CA ALA A 853 11.08 35.06 -5.34
C ALA A 853 11.17 33.54 -5.58
N THR A 854 10.47 32.73 -4.76
CA THR A 854 10.37 31.27 -4.95
C THR A 854 9.37 30.88 -6.04
N HIS A 855 8.26 31.62 -6.24
CA HIS A 855 7.38 31.43 -7.41
C HIS A 855 8.11 31.65 -8.76
N PHE A 856 9.16 32.49 -8.77
CA PHE A 856 10.01 32.77 -9.93
C PHE A 856 11.42 32.15 -9.83
N HIS A 857 11.59 31.05 -9.08
CA HIS A 857 12.88 30.36 -8.91
C HIS A 857 13.55 30.00 -10.25
N ASP A 858 12.74 29.62 -11.25
CA ASP A 858 13.17 29.29 -12.61
C ASP A 858 13.75 30.48 -13.40
N ALA A 859 13.52 31.72 -12.97
CA ALA A 859 14.09 32.95 -13.52
C ALA A 859 15.23 33.55 -12.66
N TRP A 860 15.43 33.02 -11.43
CA TRP A 860 16.56 33.37 -10.57
C TRP A 860 17.86 32.63 -10.94
N HIS A 861 17.74 31.39 -11.42
CA HIS A 861 18.87 30.61 -11.95
C HIS A 861 19.32 31.13 -13.33
N GLY A 862 20.19 32.13 -13.32
CA GLY A 862 20.84 32.66 -14.53
C GLY A 862 21.27 34.13 -14.43
N LYS A 863 20.70 34.92 -13.50
CA LYS A 863 21.04 36.33 -13.35
C LYS A 863 22.27 36.58 -12.44
N PRO A 864 23.12 37.58 -12.75
CA PRO A 864 24.19 38.03 -11.86
C PRO A 864 23.67 38.45 -10.48
N LYS A 865 24.55 38.46 -9.46
CA LYS A 865 24.20 38.83 -8.08
C LYS A 865 23.59 40.24 -7.94
N GLY A 866 23.93 41.18 -8.83
CA GLY A 866 23.46 42.57 -8.79
C GLY A 866 22.04 42.80 -9.32
N ASP A 867 21.58 42.03 -10.31
CA ASP A 867 20.27 42.23 -10.99
C ASP A 867 19.08 41.65 -10.20
N ARG A 868 19.18 41.60 -8.87
CA ARG A 868 18.20 40.99 -7.96
C ARG A 868 17.24 42.02 -7.37
N THR A 869 16.78 42.95 -8.20
CA THR A 869 15.82 44.00 -7.86
C THR A 869 14.39 43.46 -7.79
N VAL A 870 14.07 42.79 -6.68
CA VAL A 870 12.69 42.48 -6.26
C VAL A 870 12.46 43.14 -4.90
N GLU A 871 11.37 43.87 -4.76
CA GLU A 871 11.04 44.60 -3.52
C GLU A 871 10.92 43.64 -2.32
N PRO A 872 11.58 43.92 -1.18
CA PRO A 872 11.55 43.04 -0.01
C PRO A 872 10.14 42.72 0.50
N ALA A 873 9.20 43.67 0.40
CA ALA A 873 7.80 43.50 0.78
C ALA A 873 7.05 42.39 0.02
N ARG A 874 7.58 41.89 -1.10
CA ARG A 874 6.99 40.79 -1.89
C ARG A 874 7.57 39.40 -1.54
N MET A 875 8.37 39.29 -0.48
CA MET A 875 9.07 38.04 -0.14
C MET A 875 8.37 37.16 0.91
N GLY A 876 7.17 37.53 1.37
CA GLY A 876 6.43 36.85 2.44
C GLY A 876 6.35 35.32 2.31
N ARG A 877 6.78 34.63 3.37
CA ARG A 877 6.71 33.17 3.54
C ARG A 877 6.13 32.86 4.91
N LEU A 878 5.29 31.83 5.02
CA LEU A 878 4.91 31.23 6.32
C LEU A 878 6.04 30.39 6.91
N LEU A 879 7.20 31.03 7.08
CA LEU A 879 8.41 30.43 7.64
C LEU A 879 8.58 30.92 9.08
N ALA A 880 7.69 30.49 9.97
CA ALA A 880 7.76 30.72 11.42
C ALA A 880 6.87 29.69 12.16
N PRO A 881 7.20 29.26 13.39
CA PRO A 881 6.28 28.45 14.20
C PRO A 881 5.00 29.25 14.47
N PHE A 882 3.82 28.68 14.25
CA PHE A 882 2.57 29.45 14.19
C PHE A 882 2.31 30.31 15.45
N TYR A 883 2.64 29.80 16.64
CA TYR A 883 2.51 30.47 17.94
C TYR A 883 3.42 31.71 18.11
N THR A 884 4.20 32.08 17.08
CA THR A 884 5.03 33.30 17.04
C THR A 884 4.46 34.39 16.11
N TYR A 885 3.39 34.06 15.39
CA TYR A 885 2.74 34.87 14.36
C TYR A 885 1.23 34.99 14.58
N ILE A 886 0.58 33.91 15.02
CA ILE A 886 -0.84 33.86 15.41
C ILE A 886 -0.93 33.97 16.93
N TYR A 887 -1.75 34.89 17.41
CA TYR A 887 -2.09 35.11 18.81
C TYR A 887 -3.58 34.87 19.05
N PHE A 888 -3.91 34.25 20.17
CA PHE A 888 -5.28 34.10 20.67
C PHE A 888 -5.34 34.74 22.04
N ALA A 889 -6.21 35.74 22.22
CA ALA A 889 -6.32 36.50 23.47
C ALA A 889 -6.72 35.65 24.70
N ASP A 890 -7.30 34.47 24.48
CA ASP A 890 -7.49 33.47 25.54
C ASP A 890 -6.36 32.42 25.54
N PRO A 891 -5.56 32.30 26.62
CA PRO A 891 -4.47 31.33 26.68
C PRO A 891 -4.92 29.87 26.58
N ALA A 892 -6.12 29.52 27.04
CA ALA A 892 -6.63 28.15 26.94
C ALA A 892 -6.93 27.76 25.48
N VAL A 893 -7.50 28.69 24.68
CA VAL A 893 -7.69 28.58 23.23
C VAL A 893 -6.34 28.61 22.49
N ASN A 894 -5.37 29.45 22.89
CA ASN A 894 -4.00 29.38 22.35
C ASN A 894 -3.41 27.97 22.51
N ASN A 895 -3.50 27.41 23.72
CA ASN A 895 -3.01 26.06 24.01
C ASN A 895 -3.80 24.96 23.29
N PHE A 896 -5.11 25.14 23.03
CA PHE A 896 -5.89 24.24 22.17
C PHE A 896 -5.28 24.11 20.77
N TYR A 897 -4.87 25.21 20.11
CA TYR A 897 -4.24 25.13 18.79
C TYR A 897 -2.84 24.50 18.84
N LYS A 898 -2.08 24.69 19.93
CA LYS A 898 -0.82 23.97 20.16
C LYS A 898 -1.03 22.46 20.31
N ARG A 899 -2.05 22.02 21.08
CA ARG A 899 -2.43 20.61 21.21
C ARG A 899 -2.90 20.03 19.88
N LEU A 900 -3.74 20.76 19.13
CA LEU A 900 -4.16 20.35 17.79
C LEU A 900 -2.97 20.10 16.86
N VAL A 901 -2.03 21.04 16.77
CA VAL A 901 -0.83 20.91 15.92
C VAL A 901 0.05 19.73 16.36
N ARG A 902 0.28 19.56 17.67
CA ARG A 902 0.97 18.39 18.25
C ARG A 902 0.31 17.06 17.82
N ASP A 903 -1.01 17.04 17.77
CA ASP A 903 -1.83 15.84 17.63
C ASP A 903 -2.16 15.46 16.16
N VAL A 904 -2.15 16.43 15.23
CA VAL A 904 -2.33 16.19 13.77
C VAL A 904 -1.05 16.28 12.95
N VAL A 905 -0.12 17.17 13.26
CA VAL A 905 1.13 17.39 12.49
C VAL A 905 2.24 16.46 13.01
N ARG A 906 1.98 15.14 12.94
CA ARG A 906 2.85 14.08 13.48
C ARG A 906 3.12 12.96 12.47
N VAL A 907 4.31 12.38 12.56
CA VAL A 907 4.87 11.38 11.64
C VAL A 907 4.27 9.98 11.82
N ASP A 908 4.50 9.13 10.82
CA ASP A 908 3.88 7.80 10.64
C ASP A 908 4.22 6.74 11.71
N GLU A 909 3.17 6.30 12.41
CA GLU A 909 3.13 5.07 13.21
C GLU A 909 2.34 3.97 12.47
N PRO A 910 2.88 2.73 12.37
CA PRO A 910 4.04 2.20 13.08
C PRO A 910 5.35 2.26 12.27
N ARG A 911 5.41 2.90 11.10
CA ARG A 911 6.53 2.68 10.16
C ARG A 911 7.80 3.44 10.54
N VAL A 912 7.71 4.76 10.68
CA VAL A 912 8.87 5.63 10.96
C VAL A 912 9.16 5.64 12.46
N THR A 913 8.14 5.93 13.27
CA THR A 913 8.33 6.16 14.71
C THR A 913 8.86 4.91 15.44
N CYS A 914 8.47 3.71 15.02
CA CYS A 914 8.90 2.47 15.67
C CYS A 914 10.36 2.09 15.40
N VAL A 915 10.88 2.32 14.18
CA VAL A 915 12.29 2.02 13.93
C VAL A 915 13.20 2.99 14.69
N SER A 916 12.81 4.27 14.79
CA SER A 916 13.47 5.22 15.69
C SER A 916 13.40 4.76 17.14
N GLY A 917 12.21 4.42 17.67
CA GLY A 917 12.06 3.96 19.05
C GLY A 917 12.93 2.75 19.40
N LYS A 918 13.07 1.78 18.47
CA LYS A 918 13.95 0.62 18.66
C LYS A 918 15.44 0.90 18.44
N ILE A 919 15.81 1.98 17.77
CA ILE A 919 17.20 2.48 17.75
C ILE A 919 17.52 3.24 19.05
N VAL A 920 16.59 4.05 19.57
CA VAL A 920 16.71 4.75 20.86
C VAL A 920 16.85 3.76 22.03
N GLU A 921 16.09 2.66 22.01
CA GLU A 921 16.21 1.56 22.98
C GLU A 921 17.58 0.87 22.89
N TRP A 922 18.09 0.61 21.67
CA TRP A 922 19.42 0.03 21.47
C TRP A 922 20.57 0.97 21.90
N LEU A 923 20.39 2.28 21.77
CA LEU A 923 21.30 3.30 22.31
C LEU A 923 21.23 3.41 23.85
N GLY A 924 20.38 2.61 24.52
CA GLY A 924 20.29 2.52 25.97
C GLY A 924 19.71 3.75 26.67
N GLY A 925 19.15 4.71 25.91
CA GLY A 925 18.56 5.95 26.43
C GLY A 925 19.53 6.96 27.10
N ASN A 926 20.80 6.61 27.28
CA ASN A 926 21.83 7.46 27.89
C ASN A 926 22.94 7.83 26.88
N TYR A 927 22.58 8.61 25.87
CA TYR A 927 23.48 9.12 24.83
C TYR A 927 23.26 10.62 24.61
N VAL A 928 24.31 11.35 24.26
CA VAL A 928 24.19 12.73 23.79
C VAL A 928 23.85 12.73 22.30
N SER A 929 23.15 13.75 21.85
CA SER A 929 22.69 13.89 20.47
C SER A 929 23.16 15.22 19.88
N VAL A 930 23.51 15.22 18.59
CA VAL A 930 23.92 16.45 17.89
C VAL A 930 23.38 16.50 16.46
N HIS A 931 22.91 17.68 16.04
CA HIS A 931 22.50 17.96 14.67
C HIS A 931 23.53 18.86 13.97
N ALA A 932 24.30 18.28 13.06
CA ALA A 932 25.33 18.97 12.28
C ALA A 932 24.82 19.27 10.85
N ARG A 933 24.46 20.54 10.58
CA ARG A 933 23.99 21.02 9.26
C ARG A 933 25.12 21.74 8.53
N ARG A 934 25.70 21.11 7.50
CA ARG A 934 26.94 21.58 6.83
C ARG A 934 26.81 21.90 5.36
N ASN A 935 26.04 21.14 4.57
CA ASN A 935 26.20 21.06 3.10
C ASN A 935 25.82 22.37 2.36
N GLU A 936 24.64 22.42 1.74
CA GLU A 936 24.08 23.58 1.01
C GLU A 936 23.66 24.75 1.92
N PHE A 937 23.96 24.68 3.22
CA PHE A 937 23.45 25.61 4.20
C PHE A 937 24.07 27.01 4.04
N GLN A 938 23.22 28.04 4.01
CA GLN A 938 23.62 29.42 3.69
C GLN A 938 24.34 30.16 4.84
N PHE A 939 24.14 29.74 6.09
CA PHE A 939 24.74 30.35 7.28
C PHE A 939 26.05 29.64 7.62
N VAL A 940 27.18 30.25 7.25
CA VAL A 940 28.50 29.62 7.36
C VAL A 940 28.94 29.46 8.82
N GLU A 941 28.61 30.42 9.70
CA GLU A 941 28.97 30.31 11.13
C GLU A 941 28.35 29.08 11.81
N ALA A 942 27.20 28.61 11.31
CA ALA A 942 26.46 27.49 11.89
C ALA A 942 26.92 26.10 11.39
N LYS A 943 28.00 26.03 10.60
CA LYS A 943 28.59 24.78 10.07
C LYS A 943 29.73 24.19 10.93
N THR A 944 30.09 24.87 12.03
CA THR A 944 31.26 24.57 12.87
C THR A 944 30.86 24.35 14.34
N GLY A 945 31.86 24.21 15.23
CA GLY A 945 31.67 24.12 16.69
C GLY A 945 31.08 22.80 17.20
N VAL A 946 30.83 21.82 16.34
CA VAL A 946 30.17 20.54 16.70
C VAL A 946 30.92 19.79 17.80
N SER A 947 32.23 19.54 17.62
CA SER A 947 33.05 18.78 18.57
C SER A 947 33.22 19.51 19.91
N ASP A 948 33.52 20.80 19.86
CA ASP A 948 33.65 21.68 21.03
C ASP A 948 32.34 21.73 21.85
N ALA A 949 31.19 21.87 21.18
CA ALA A 949 29.90 21.91 21.85
C ALA A 949 29.52 20.55 22.49
N VAL A 950 29.83 19.41 21.85
CA VAL A 950 29.66 18.09 22.49
C VAL A 950 30.62 17.93 23.67
N ARG A 951 31.90 18.30 23.51
CA ARG A 951 32.94 18.23 24.56
C ARG A 951 32.57 19.05 25.81
N ARG A 952 31.76 20.10 25.67
CA ARG A 952 31.23 20.92 26.77
C ARG A 952 29.92 20.41 27.40
N THR A 953 29.16 19.56 26.70
CA THR A 953 27.83 19.10 27.16
C THR A 953 27.75 17.62 27.50
N MET A 954 28.80 16.84 27.19
CA MET A 954 28.88 15.41 27.49
C MET A 954 28.93 15.18 29.02
N PRO A 955 27.94 14.50 29.63
CA PRO A 955 28.05 14.06 31.02
C PRO A 955 29.06 12.92 31.17
N ASP A 956 29.84 12.90 32.25
CA ASP A 956 30.83 11.85 32.55
C ASP A 956 30.24 10.42 32.53
N SER A 957 28.93 10.30 32.76
CA SER A 957 28.18 9.05 32.77
C SER A 957 27.79 8.51 31.38
N THR A 958 28.26 9.11 30.27
CA THR A 958 28.00 8.59 28.92
C THR A 958 29.17 8.79 27.96
N SER A 959 29.33 7.83 27.05
CA SER A 959 30.36 7.80 26.01
C SER A 959 29.81 7.84 24.58
N THR A 960 28.48 7.86 24.39
CA THR A 960 27.83 7.66 23.09
C THR A 960 27.23 8.95 22.55
N VAL A 961 27.53 9.27 21.29
CA VAL A 961 27.08 10.47 20.58
C VAL A 961 26.31 10.07 19.32
N TYR A 962 25.01 10.32 19.28
CA TYR A 962 24.21 10.17 18.06
C TYR A 962 24.29 11.44 17.21
N VAL A 963 24.64 11.30 15.94
CA VAL A 963 24.82 12.41 15.00
C VAL A 963 23.78 12.35 13.89
N ALA A 964 22.85 13.32 13.90
CA ALA A 964 21.98 13.61 12.78
C ALA A 964 22.65 14.64 11.86
N THR A 965 22.72 14.40 10.54
CA THR A 965 23.51 15.27 9.65
C THR A 965 23.15 15.16 8.18
N ASP A 966 23.40 16.24 7.43
CA ASP A 966 23.43 16.26 5.97
C ASP A 966 24.85 16.15 5.37
N GLU A 967 25.85 15.95 6.22
CA GLU A 967 27.23 15.65 5.84
C GLU A 967 27.34 14.24 5.24
N LYS A 968 28.11 14.12 4.17
CA LYS A 968 28.36 12.86 3.45
C LYS A 968 29.74 12.29 3.74
N ASP A 969 30.70 13.14 4.09
CA ASP A 969 32.03 12.68 4.50
C ASP A 969 32.01 12.28 5.98
N ALA A 970 32.05 10.97 6.23
CA ALA A 970 32.07 10.44 7.59
C ALA A 970 33.32 10.87 8.39
N THR A 971 34.45 11.21 7.73
CA THR A 971 35.72 11.56 8.40
C THR A 971 35.65 12.90 9.14
N PHE A 972 34.70 13.77 8.78
CA PHE A 972 34.45 15.03 9.50
C PHE A 972 34.17 14.79 11.01
N PHE A 973 33.67 13.61 11.39
CA PHE A 973 33.38 13.26 12.78
C PHE A 973 34.53 12.52 13.49
N ASP A 974 35.72 12.42 12.90
CA ASP A 974 36.83 11.66 13.51
C ASP A 974 37.39 12.32 14.78
N GLU A 975 37.29 13.65 14.94
CA GLU A 975 37.58 14.32 16.22
C GLU A 975 36.65 13.88 17.35
N LEU A 976 35.37 13.58 17.03
CA LEU A 976 34.44 12.98 17.98
C LEU A 976 34.77 11.49 18.21
N ARG A 977 35.10 10.72 17.16
CA ARG A 977 35.48 9.30 17.29
C ARG A 977 36.75 9.08 18.12
N ALA A 978 37.65 10.07 18.18
CA ALA A 978 38.84 10.03 19.03
C ALA A 978 38.54 10.01 20.54
N HIS A 979 37.31 10.36 20.95
CA HIS A 979 36.91 10.46 22.36
C HIS A 979 35.58 9.75 22.70
N HIS A 980 34.72 9.49 21.71
CA HIS A 980 33.34 9.05 21.93
C HIS A 980 32.90 7.99 20.90
N GLN A 981 31.95 7.14 21.29
CA GLN A 981 31.25 6.25 20.37
C GLN A 981 30.26 7.05 19.52
N VAL A 982 30.70 7.49 18.33
CA VAL A 982 29.85 8.16 17.34
C VAL A 982 28.93 7.14 16.66
N VAL A 983 27.64 7.48 16.53
CA VAL A 983 26.65 6.74 15.75
C VAL A 983 26.03 7.65 14.70
N LEU A 984 26.12 7.25 13.43
CA LEU A 984 25.54 7.94 12.28
C LEU A 984 24.42 7.09 11.65
N LEU A 985 23.34 7.73 11.21
CA LEU A 985 22.27 7.03 10.48
C LEU A 985 22.77 6.40 9.16
N SER A 986 23.76 7.02 8.50
CA SER A 986 24.41 6.47 7.30
C SER A 986 25.12 5.15 7.56
N GLU A 987 25.85 5.02 8.68
CA GLU A 987 26.50 3.76 9.08
C GLU A 987 25.46 2.69 9.46
N LEU A 988 24.38 3.07 10.15
CA LEU A 988 23.26 2.15 10.43
C LEU A 988 22.57 1.68 9.14
N LEU A 989 22.46 2.54 8.12
CA LEU A 989 21.91 2.22 6.81
C LEU A 989 22.85 1.34 5.97
N GLU A 990 24.17 1.50 6.09
CA GLU A 990 25.15 0.60 5.48
C GLU A 990 25.08 -0.79 6.12
N ALA A 991 25.06 -0.86 7.46
CA ALA A 991 24.87 -2.11 8.19
C ALA A 991 23.53 -2.78 7.81
N ALA A 992 22.45 -2.01 7.69
CA ALA A 992 21.14 -2.49 7.23
C ALA A 992 21.18 -3.04 5.79
N GLN A 993 21.90 -2.39 4.87
CA GLN A 993 22.13 -2.90 3.52
C GLN A 993 22.94 -4.20 3.53
N ASN A 994 24.05 -4.25 4.28
CA ASN A 994 24.92 -5.42 4.38
C ASN A 994 24.15 -6.63 4.95
N VAL A 995 23.39 -6.43 6.03
CA VAL A 995 22.45 -7.43 6.60
C VAL A 995 21.40 -7.90 5.59
N SER A 996 20.86 -7.00 4.76
CA SER A 996 19.87 -7.37 3.73
C SER A 996 20.46 -8.13 2.54
N ARG A 997 21.74 -7.90 2.25
CA ARG A 997 22.50 -8.63 1.22
C ARG A 997 22.89 -10.03 1.71
N GLY A 998 23.11 -10.19 3.01
CA GLY A 998 23.59 -11.41 3.66
C GLY A 998 25.07 -11.36 4.03
N LEU A 999 25.67 -10.16 4.04
CA LEU A 999 27.06 -9.92 4.40
C LEU A 999 27.22 -9.85 5.93
N ALA A 1000 28.40 -10.22 6.43
CA ALA A 1000 28.77 -10.00 7.82
C ALA A 1000 28.93 -8.50 8.11
N LEU A 1001 28.67 -8.09 9.35
CA LEU A 1001 28.98 -6.74 9.83
C LEU A 1001 30.42 -6.69 10.36
N ARG A 1002 31.04 -5.50 10.30
CA ARG A 1002 32.28 -5.23 11.05
C ARG A 1002 32.04 -5.42 12.55
N SER A 1003 33.04 -5.88 13.28
CA SER A 1003 32.95 -6.05 14.75
C SER A 1003 32.54 -4.74 15.42
N GLY A 1004 31.61 -4.81 16.37
CA GLY A 1004 31.03 -3.66 17.04
C GLY A 1004 29.64 -3.97 17.61
N ASN A 1005 29.13 -3.06 18.46
CA ASN A 1005 27.73 -3.08 18.88
C ASN A 1005 26.85 -2.57 17.73
N TRP A 1006 25.75 -3.26 17.42
CA TRP A 1006 24.82 -2.95 16.33
C TRP A 1006 23.37 -3.19 16.77
N PRO A 1007 22.39 -2.44 16.23
CA PRO A 1007 20.97 -2.76 16.44
C PRO A 1007 20.66 -4.18 15.98
N SER A 1008 19.66 -4.79 16.59
CA SER A 1008 19.28 -6.16 16.25
C SER A 1008 18.91 -6.32 14.77
N LYS A 1009 19.11 -7.52 14.22
CA LYS A 1009 18.90 -7.83 12.80
C LYS A 1009 17.51 -7.43 12.29
N SER A 1010 16.47 -7.50 13.13
CA SER A 1010 15.12 -7.04 12.81
C SER A 1010 15.02 -5.52 12.70
N VAL A 1011 15.66 -4.76 13.59
CA VAL A 1011 15.71 -3.28 13.55
C VAL A 1011 16.47 -2.80 12.31
N LEU A 1012 17.63 -3.39 12.00
CA LEU A 1012 18.37 -3.08 10.78
C LEU A 1012 17.56 -3.40 9.51
N LEU A 1013 16.86 -4.54 9.46
CA LEU A 1013 15.99 -4.86 8.32
C LEU A 1013 14.74 -3.96 8.24
N ALA A 1014 14.23 -3.43 9.36
CA ALA A 1014 13.18 -2.43 9.37
C ALA A 1014 13.68 -1.07 8.84
N LEU A 1015 14.87 -0.64 9.27
CA LEU A 1015 15.52 0.58 8.78
C LEU A 1015 15.75 0.53 7.26
N ASN A 1016 16.14 -0.64 6.72
CA ASN A 1016 16.29 -0.82 5.28
C ASN A 1016 14.96 -0.70 4.49
N ARG A 1017 13.80 -0.92 5.13
CA ARG A 1017 12.46 -0.80 4.53
C ARG A 1017 11.95 0.65 4.48
N ILE A 1018 12.47 1.57 5.28
CA ILE A 1018 12.08 2.99 5.25
C ILE A 1018 12.45 3.59 3.89
N ASN A 1019 11.58 4.41 3.29
CA ASN A 1019 11.89 5.10 2.04
C ASN A 1019 12.98 6.15 2.30
N GLY A 1020 13.97 6.33 1.42
CA GLY A 1020 15.11 7.19 1.74
C GLY A 1020 14.72 8.65 2.02
N ASN A 1021 13.61 9.09 1.41
CA ASN A 1021 13.01 10.41 1.63
C ASN A 1021 12.39 10.61 3.03
N GLU A 1022 12.20 9.54 3.80
CA GLU A 1022 11.61 9.57 5.15
C GLU A 1022 12.67 9.42 6.25
N LEU A 1023 13.93 9.16 5.88
CA LEU A 1023 15.03 8.95 6.84
C LEU A 1023 15.30 10.20 7.69
N GLY A 1024 15.03 11.39 7.18
CA GLY A 1024 15.13 12.63 7.97
C GLY A 1024 14.18 12.66 9.18
N PHE A 1025 13.05 11.97 9.14
CA PHE A 1025 12.19 11.81 10.31
C PHE A 1025 12.78 10.80 11.29
N VAL A 1026 13.38 9.72 10.78
CA VAL A 1026 14.06 8.72 11.62
C VAL A 1026 15.19 9.38 12.42
N ASP A 1027 16.02 10.16 11.74
CA ASP A 1027 17.18 10.86 12.30
C ASP A 1027 16.78 11.91 13.34
N ALA A 1028 15.78 12.76 13.03
CA ALA A 1028 15.27 13.77 13.95
C ALA A 1028 14.56 13.18 15.17
N LEU A 1029 13.87 12.03 15.03
CA LEU A 1029 13.28 11.33 16.17
C LEU A 1029 14.36 10.77 17.10
N ILE A 1030 15.41 10.13 16.58
CA ILE A 1030 16.50 9.60 17.41
C ILE A 1030 17.28 10.75 18.08
N ALA A 1031 17.55 11.84 17.35
CA ALA A 1031 18.17 13.04 17.91
C ALA A 1031 17.30 13.70 19.01
N SER A 1032 15.96 13.62 18.92
CA SER A 1032 15.09 14.18 19.96
C SER A 1032 15.23 13.47 21.32
N GLN A 1033 15.65 12.20 21.35
CA GLN A 1033 15.61 11.38 22.57
C GLN A 1033 16.94 11.31 23.35
N GLY A 1034 18.03 11.96 22.88
CA GLY A 1034 19.29 12.01 23.63
C GLY A 1034 19.14 12.74 24.97
N THR A 1035 19.95 12.40 25.97
CA THR A 1035 19.89 13.05 27.30
C THR A 1035 20.15 14.55 27.17
N VAL A 1036 21.18 14.92 26.40
CA VAL A 1036 21.47 16.28 25.96
C VAL A 1036 21.41 16.36 24.44
N PHE A 1037 20.99 17.51 23.90
CA PHE A 1037 20.97 17.80 22.46
C PHE A 1037 21.72 19.09 22.13
N THR A 1038 22.54 19.04 21.07
CA THR A 1038 23.23 20.22 20.49
C THR A 1038 22.80 20.41 19.04
N GLY A 1039 22.49 21.62 18.58
CA GLY A 1039 22.11 21.85 17.17
C GLY A 1039 22.62 23.13 16.52
N ALA A 1040 22.37 23.28 15.22
CA ALA A 1040 22.67 24.50 14.47
C ALA A 1040 21.59 25.58 14.69
N TRP A 1041 21.99 26.81 15.06
CA TRP A 1041 21.09 27.91 15.50
C TRP A 1041 20.09 28.42 14.46
N PHE A 1042 20.40 28.32 13.17
CA PHE A 1042 19.57 28.82 12.06
C PHE A 1042 18.82 27.72 11.29
N SER A 1043 18.65 26.52 11.88
CA SER A 1043 18.04 25.39 11.17
C SER A 1043 16.65 25.05 11.70
N THR A 1044 15.65 25.13 10.80
CA THR A 1044 14.28 24.62 11.03
C THR A 1044 14.25 23.13 11.37
N TYR A 1045 15.31 22.38 11.08
CA TYR A 1045 15.51 20.98 11.47
C TYR A 1045 15.99 20.82 12.92
N THR A 1046 16.92 21.67 13.38
CA THR A 1046 17.18 21.83 14.83
C THR A 1046 15.91 22.22 15.58
N GLY A 1047 15.08 23.07 14.95
CA GLY A 1047 13.75 23.43 15.44
C GLY A 1047 12.87 22.20 15.70
N LEU A 1048 12.57 21.40 14.67
CA LEU A 1048 11.75 20.18 14.81
C LEU A 1048 12.22 19.28 15.97
N ILE A 1049 13.54 19.03 16.07
CA ILE A 1049 14.12 18.22 17.14
C ILE A 1049 13.83 18.83 18.52
N ASN A 1050 14.07 20.14 18.71
CA ASN A 1050 13.77 20.83 19.96
C ASN A 1050 12.27 20.81 20.32
N ARG A 1051 11.35 20.88 19.34
CA ARG A 1051 9.92 20.73 19.65
C ARG A 1051 9.58 19.33 20.14
N TRP A 1052 10.13 18.29 19.51
CA TRP A 1052 9.98 16.91 19.98
C TRP A 1052 10.63 16.66 21.34
N ARG A 1053 11.70 17.38 21.70
CA ARG A 1053 12.25 17.40 23.07
C ARG A 1053 11.28 17.99 24.09
N GLY A 1054 10.71 19.15 23.79
CA GLY A 1054 9.71 19.81 24.64
C GLY A 1054 8.44 18.98 24.83
N TYR A 1055 7.90 18.45 23.72
CA TYR A 1055 6.79 17.50 23.73
C TYR A 1055 7.11 16.19 24.47
N GLY A 1056 8.35 15.72 24.43
CA GLY A 1056 8.84 14.56 25.19
C GLY A 1056 9.19 14.86 26.67
N GLY A 1057 8.93 16.07 27.17
CA GLY A 1057 9.18 16.45 28.56
C GLY A 1057 10.67 16.48 28.94
N PHE A 1058 11.58 16.72 27.98
CA PHE A 1058 12.99 16.99 28.31
C PHE A 1058 13.13 18.39 28.95
N PRO A 1059 14.05 18.59 29.92
CA PRO A 1059 14.32 19.93 30.46
C PRO A 1059 14.81 20.86 29.35
N ASP A 1060 14.33 22.10 29.30
CA ASP A 1060 14.73 23.07 28.27
C ASP A 1060 16.26 23.31 28.31
N GLN A 1061 16.84 23.33 29.52
CA GLN A 1061 18.28 23.41 29.79
C GLN A 1061 19.10 22.25 29.20
N SER A 1062 18.48 21.16 28.75
CA SER A 1062 19.16 20.04 28.07
C SER A 1062 19.36 20.25 26.56
N SER A 1063 19.10 21.46 26.05
CA SER A 1063 19.32 21.84 24.66
C SER A 1063 20.35 22.98 24.53
N TYR A 1064 21.28 22.82 23.59
CA TYR A 1064 22.41 23.72 23.31
C TYR A 1064 22.57 23.96 21.81
N PHE A 1065 23.45 24.89 21.43
CA PHE A 1065 23.78 25.14 20.03
C PHE A 1065 25.29 25.07 19.74
N SER A 1066 25.69 24.46 18.61
CA SER A 1066 27.11 24.43 18.20
C SER A 1066 27.57 25.74 17.53
N THR A 1067 26.62 26.60 17.15
CA THR A 1067 26.89 27.87 16.48
C THR A 1067 27.64 28.83 17.43
N PRO A 1068 28.81 29.39 17.02
CA PRO A 1068 29.60 30.31 17.85
C PRO A 1068 28.76 31.45 18.43
N GLY A 1069 29.01 31.79 19.70
CA GLY A 1069 28.27 32.81 20.44
C GLY A 1069 26.82 32.46 20.82
N ARG A 1070 26.27 31.31 20.40
CA ARG A 1070 24.87 30.90 20.66
C ARG A 1070 24.70 29.71 21.61
N PHE A 1071 25.80 29.14 22.11
CA PHE A 1071 25.83 27.90 22.90
C PHE A 1071 24.79 27.83 24.02
N ASN A 1072 24.73 28.84 24.90
CA ASN A 1072 23.81 28.90 26.05
C ASN A 1072 22.43 29.52 25.74
N ALA A 1073 22.08 29.76 24.48
CA ALA A 1073 20.89 30.54 24.15
C ALA A 1073 19.54 29.83 24.39
N PHE A 1074 19.52 28.60 24.93
CA PHE A 1074 18.30 27.91 25.38
C PHE A 1074 18.21 27.74 26.91
N GLN A 1075 19.11 28.37 27.67
CA GLN A 1075 19.33 28.10 29.10
C GLN A 1075 18.45 28.94 30.06
N GLY A 1076 17.40 29.59 29.55
CA GLY A 1076 16.46 30.40 30.31
C GLY A 1076 15.17 30.67 29.51
N PHE A 1077 14.15 31.21 30.16
CA PHE A 1077 12.87 31.53 29.53
C PHE A 1077 13.01 32.74 28.59
N GLU A 1078 12.61 32.58 27.33
CA GLU A 1078 12.71 33.62 26.32
C GLU A 1078 11.47 33.61 25.41
N LYS A 1079 10.72 34.72 25.40
CA LYS A 1079 9.59 34.94 24.48
C LYS A 1079 10.07 35.03 23.03
N PRO A 1080 9.24 34.65 22.03
CA PRO A 1080 9.60 34.71 20.61
C PRO A 1080 10.19 36.05 20.15
N ARG A 1081 11.27 35.99 19.36
CA ARG A 1081 11.87 37.17 18.71
C ARG A 1081 12.46 36.87 17.33
N SER A 1082 12.44 37.87 16.46
CA SER A 1082 12.89 37.80 15.07
C SER A 1082 14.41 37.64 14.96
N PRO A 1083 14.94 36.76 14.06
CA PRO A 1083 14.21 35.98 13.05
C PRO A 1083 13.45 34.77 13.61
N LEU A 1084 12.13 34.72 13.39
CA LEU A 1084 11.25 33.72 14.04
C LEU A 1084 11.46 32.28 13.53
N TYR A 1085 12.05 32.10 12.35
CA TYR A 1085 12.33 30.79 11.75
C TYR A 1085 13.52 30.05 12.34
N MET A 1086 14.44 30.74 13.03
CA MET A 1086 15.77 30.19 13.29
C MET A 1086 15.71 28.95 14.21
N ARG A 1087 14.76 28.94 15.15
CA ARG A 1087 14.53 27.89 16.14
C ARG A 1087 13.06 27.84 16.59
N GLU A 1088 12.74 26.85 17.43
CA GLU A 1088 11.51 26.83 18.22
C GLU A 1088 11.70 27.54 19.57
N TRP A 1089 10.60 27.75 20.29
CA TRP A 1089 10.54 28.47 21.56
C TRP A 1089 9.70 27.67 22.56
N VAL A 1090 10.00 27.81 23.86
CA VAL A 1090 9.30 27.10 24.94
C VAL A 1090 7.78 27.36 24.96
N GLU A 1091 7.33 28.50 24.41
CA GLU A 1091 5.93 28.84 24.11
C GLU A 1091 5.15 27.71 23.41
N GLY A 1092 5.83 26.91 22.56
CA GLY A 1092 5.22 25.84 21.77
C GLY A 1092 4.88 24.56 22.54
N TRP A 1093 5.31 24.40 23.79
CA TRP A 1093 5.04 23.21 24.63
C TRP A 1093 4.86 23.47 26.12
N ARG A 1094 5.45 24.54 26.67
CA ARG A 1094 5.36 24.83 28.11
C ARG A 1094 3.95 25.28 28.46
N GLY A 1095 3.30 24.56 29.39
CA GLY A 1095 1.89 24.81 29.76
C GLY A 1095 0.86 24.32 28.74
N ILE A 1096 1.27 23.58 27.70
CA ILE A 1096 0.39 23.15 26.60
C ILE A 1096 -0.86 22.36 27.03
N ASP A 1097 -0.77 21.62 28.14
CA ASP A 1097 -1.88 20.87 28.73
C ASP A 1097 -2.50 21.58 29.95
N SER A 1098 -2.48 22.91 29.97
CA SER A 1098 -3.21 23.76 30.93
C SER A 1098 -3.93 24.94 30.25
N ASP A 1099 -4.67 25.71 31.05
CA ASP A 1099 -5.38 26.93 30.64
C ASP A 1099 -4.51 28.20 30.74
N SER A 1100 -3.24 28.08 31.12
CA SER A 1100 -2.33 29.21 31.35
C SER A 1100 -1.36 29.43 30.18
N ALA A 1101 -0.98 30.69 29.94
CA ALA A 1101 0.10 31.01 29.01
C ALA A 1101 1.45 30.42 29.49
N ALA A 1102 2.43 30.28 28.58
CA ALA A 1102 3.76 29.84 28.96
C ALA A 1102 4.45 30.91 29.83
N ALA A 1103 4.98 30.48 30.98
CA ALA A 1103 5.62 31.35 31.96
C ALA A 1103 7.05 30.87 32.31
N PRO A 1104 7.93 31.75 32.82
CA PRO A 1104 9.15 31.31 33.49
C PRO A 1104 8.82 30.49 34.74
N ARG A 1105 9.70 29.56 35.11
CA ARG A 1105 9.61 28.82 36.38
C ARG A 1105 10.18 29.69 37.51
N PRO A 1106 9.80 29.47 38.78
CA PRO A 1106 10.41 30.18 39.91
C PRO A 1106 11.93 30.01 39.92
N GLY A 1107 12.67 31.12 39.93
CA GLY A 1107 14.15 31.12 39.89
C GLY A 1107 14.78 30.76 38.53
N GLU A 1108 13.99 30.63 37.47
CA GLU A 1108 14.51 30.46 36.11
C GLU A 1108 14.84 31.81 35.48
N ARG A 1109 16.01 31.91 34.86
CA ARG A 1109 16.49 33.14 34.23
C ARG A 1109 15.59 33.59 33.09
N VAL A 1110 15.31 34.89 32.99
CA VAL A 1110 14.39 35.47 32.01
C VAL A 1110 15.13 36.36 31.03
N PHE A 1111 14.92 36.15 29.73
CA PHE A 1111 15.54 36.99 28.70
C PHE A 1111 14.77 38.31 28.54
N VAL A 1112 15.38 39.42 28.97
CA VAL A 1112 14.82 40.79 28.93
C VAL A 1112 15.84 41.70 28.24
N ASP A 1113 15.36 42.50 27.28
CA ASP A 1113 16.06 43.62 26.61
C ASP A 1113 17.52 43.40 26.15
N GLY A 1114 17.88 42.15 25.87
CA GLY A 1114 19.20 41.77 25.33
C GLY A 1114 20.03 40.89 26.25
N ALA A 1115 19.69 40.80 27.54
CA ALA A 1115 20.35 39.98 28.54
C ALA A 1115 19.43 38.88 29.10
N TYR A 1116 20.00 37.99 29.91
CA TYR A 1116 19.24 37.15 30.84
C TYR A 1116 19.39 37.75 32.24
N ASP A 1117 18.26 38.09 32.85
CA ASP A 1117 18.12 38.25 34.30
C ASP A 1117 18.14 36.83 34.91
#